data_AF-A0A4Q7YPS7-F1
#
_entry.id   AF-A0A4Q7YPS7-F1
#
_cell.length_a   1.000
_cell.length_b   1.000
_cell.length_c   1.000
_cell.angle_alpha   90.00
_cell.angle_beta   90.00
_cell.angle_gamma   90.00
#
_symmetry.space_group_name_H-M   'P 1'
#
loop_
_entity.id
_entity.type
_entity.pdbx_description
1 polymer ?
#
loop_
_entity_poly.entity_id
_entity_poly.type
_entity_poly.pdbx_seq_one_letter_code
_entity_poly.pdbx_strand_id
1 'polypeptide(L)'
;MARFAVKAGMAKAQTVLKVSRSLFSVCFGLLTVISPCCVHAQHTTWRDYGGSSDGSQYSGLRQINRTNVRKLQRAWTFETGDERGYAFNPIVIGDVMYVLARNNSVVALDATSGREIWSHSFDAKTSLITNRSINYWESEDKKDQRLILAVDNALQELDARTGKPIASFGTTGRVDLREGLGRDPKKLTLVQSYNPGRVFHDLLILGSATNEEYESGPGDIRAYNILTGHLEWTFHTIPHPGEVGYETWPKDAWKSVGGANAWSGMALDEKRGMIFVPTASPKYNFYGANRKGANLFGDCLLALDARTGKLIWYYQTVHHDIWDYDNATTPMLLTVRHDGKMVDVVAQASKVGFIWVFERETGKPLWPVEERRVPKSDMPGEETSPTQPFPSKPPAFARQTFTEKDLSPFLEPAEREQLRLQIKGARNQGLFTPPGLENTVEMPGNNGGANFGGAAIDPEKGYLYVVSKDLPSMLKLTLAAEPLKTGSPEVRGRALFEANCSLCHGSNREGKPPAIPSLLDIRSRMDEKEIEDAVRYGKGPMPSFARLSSSDVTTLIAYLTRPDLAPSVPATNGQKTRVDAGDPTAAHYRSGFGFMFAESGLPVIAPPWTTLTGYDLNTGTIRWQMPLGEVPEMAAQGYTRTGSHFPKVNPIVTAGGLIFTGSRDRKVRALDSSTGKVLWETELGSGLEGMPAIYEINGREYVVFCAAARSTTHTHAVVGHPASQEPIHGAYVAFALPDGRVKN
;
A
#
# COMPACT_ATOMS: atom_id res chain seq x y z
N MET A 1 -55.27 31.38 38.97
CA MET A 1 -56.43 30.45 38.94
C MET A 1 -55.85 29.04 38.90
N ALA A 2 -55.83 28.26 39.99
CA ALA A 2 -56.95 27.48 40.55
C ALA A 2 -57.37 26.34 39.59
N ARG A 3 -57.37 25.03 39.94
CA ARG A 3 -57.29 24.34 41.25
C ARG A 3 -56.78 22.87 41.12
N PHE A 4 -55.98 22.40 42.10
CA PHE A 4 -56.04 21.13 42.89
C PHE A 4 -56.16 19.74 42.16
N ALA A 5 -55.67 18.58 42.64
CA ALA A 5 -55.19 18.05 43.95
C ALA A 5 -54.25 16.81 43.73
N VAL A 6 -53.89 15.94 44.70
CA VAL A 6 -53.06 16.05 45.94
C VAL A 6 -53.15 14.72 46.75
N LYS A 7 -52.03 14.23 47.37
CA LYS A 7 -51.89 13.03 48.27
C LYS A 7 -51.96 11.64 47.59
N ALA A 8 -51.39 10.53 48.09
CA ALA A 8 -50.40 10.16 49.14
C ALA A 8 -49.86 8.73 48.81
N GLY A 9 -48.97 8.02 49.54
CA GLY A 9 -48.31 8.21 50.85
C GLY A 9 -47.25 7.09 51.13
N MET A 10 -46.89 6.83 52.40
CA MET A 10 -45.92 5.80 52.84
C MET A 10 -46.58 4.72 53.71
N ALA A 11 -46.10 3.46 53.68
CA ALA A 11 -46.13 2.54 54.83
C ALA A 11 -45.12 1.37 54.69
N LYS A 12 -44.54 0.95 55.82
CA LYS A 12 -43.67 -0.24 55.93
C LYS A 12 -44.49 -1.49 56.25
N ALA A 13 -43.98 -2.68 55.91
CA ALA A 13 -44.25 -3.91 56.66
C ALA A 13 -42.99 -4.78 56.72
N GLN A 14 -42.45 -4.99 57.93
CA GLN A 14 -41.55 -6.11 58.21
C GLN A 14 -42.40 -7.31 58.63
N THR A 15 -42.00 -8.53 58.27
CA THR A 15 -42.47 -9.73 58.98
C THR A 15 -41.32 -10.74 59.07
N VAL A 16 -41.06 -11.18 60.29
CA VAL A 16 -40.02 -12.15 60.67
C VAL A 16 -40.65 -13.54 60.74
N LEU A 17 -39.98 -14.59 60.26
CA LEU A 17 -40.26 -15.93 60.81
C LEU A 17 -39.08 -16.93 60.74
N LYS A 18 -38.52 -17.16 61.94
CA LYS A 18 -37.99 -18.41 62.52
C LYS A 18 -36.84 -19.20 61.89
N VAL A 19 -35.93 -19.57 62.79
CA VAL A 19 -34.77 -20.46 62.68
C VAL A 19 -35.16 -21.91 62.99
N SER A 20 -34.50 -22.89 62.36
CA SER A 20 -34.27 -24.20 62.98
C SER A 20 -32.86 -24.75 62.71
N ARG A 21 -32.21 -25.13 63.82
CA ARG A 21 -30.99 -25.96 64.01
C ARG A 21 -30.89 -27.18 63.07
N SER A 22 -29.78 -27.89 62.88
CA SER A 22 -28.32 -27.73 63.11
C SER A 22 -27.70 -29.10 62.78
N LEU A 23 -26.49 -29.20 62.18
CA LEU A 23 -25.53 -30.30 62.43
C LEU A 23 -24.16 -30.07 61.77
N PHE A 24 -23.14 -30.71 62.34
CA PHE A 24 -21.71 -30.64 61.99
C PHE A 24 -21.38 -31.31 60.65
N SER A 25 -20.37 -30.79 59.91
CA SER A 25 -19.02 -31.38 59.93
C SER A 25 -18.00 -30.56 59.11
N VAL A 26 -16.71 -30.74 59.42
CA VAL A 26 -15.58 -30.14 58.70
C VAL A 26 -15.16 -31.03 57.53
N CYS A 27 -15.01 -30.46 56.33
CA CYS A 27 -14.27 -31.09 55.22
C CYS A 27 -13.43 -30.06 54.47
N PHE A 28 -12.17 -30.41 54.19
CA PHE A 28 -11.27 -29.68 53.31
C PHE A 28 -11.88 -29.56 51.90
N GLY A 29 -12.08 -28.33 51.42
CA GLY A 29 -12.46 -28.04 50.03
C GLY A 29 -11.24 -27.60 49.22
N LEU A 30 -10.98 -28.26 48.09
CA LEU A 30 -9.86 -27.98 47.19
C LEU A 30 -9.71 -26.48 46.86
N LEU A 31 -8.48 -25.96 46.95
CA LEU A 31 -8.08 -24.88 46.04
C LEU A 31 -8.09 -25.45 44.62
N THR A 32 -9.13 -25.14 43.85
CA THR A 32 -9.06 -25.22 42.39
C THR A 32 -8.11 -24.13 41.92
N VAL A 33 -6.86 -24.53 41.64
CA VAL A 33 -5.94 -23.70 40.86
C VAL A 33 -6.57 -23.52 39.48
N ILE A 34 -7.16 -22.34 39.25
CA ILE A 34 -7.55 -21.91 37.91
C ILE A 34 -6.25 -21.68 37.16
N SER A 35 -5.82 -22.68 36.37
CA SER A 35 -4.70 -22.53 35.46
C SER A 35 -4.97 -21.35 34.52
N PRO A 36 -4.11 -20.33 34.46
CA PRO A 36 -4.19 -19.28 33.46
C PRO A 36 -3.65 -19.82 32.13
N CYS A 37 -4.29 -20.85 31.59
CA CYS A 37 -4.02 -21.36 30.26
C CYS A 37 -4.94 -20.64 29.27
N CYS A 38 -4.41 -20.30 28.09
CA CYS A 38 -5.09 -19.56 27.04
C CYS A 38 -5.38 -18.07 27.31
N VAL A 39 -4.42 -17.36 27.93
CA VAL A 39 -4.04 -16.08 27.32
C VAL A 39 -3.37 -16.45 25.99
N HIS A 40 -4.01 -16.16 24.85
CA HIS A 40 -3.31 -16.20 23.58
C HIS A 40 -2.12 -15.25 23.69
N ALA A 41 -0.89 -15.76 23.55
CA ALA A 41 0.28 -14.90 23.56
C ALA A 41 0.17 -13.96 22.36
N GLN A 42 0.01 -12.66 22.64
CA GLN A 42 -0.30 -11.68 21.62
C GLN A 42 0.85 -11.66 20.59
N HIS A 43 0.50 -11.68 19.30
CA HIS A 43 1.45 -11.62 18.18
C HIS A 43 2.47 -12.78 18.10
N THR A 44 2.21 -13.98 18.62
CA THR A 44 3.12 -15.14 18.45
C THR A 44 2.85 -16.01 17.23
N THR A 45 1.84 -15.69 16.43
CA THR A 45 1.47 -16.40 15.18
C THR A 45 1.52 -15.46 13.99
N TRP A 46 1.62 -16.01 12.77
CA TRP A 46 1.64 -15.21 11.53
C TRP A 46 0.45 -15.56 10.60
N ARG A 47 -0.77 -15.47 11.13
CA ARG A 47 -1.99 -15.97 10.44
C ARG A 47 -2.57 -14.97 9.43
N ASP A 48 -2.29 -13.68 9.63
CA ASP A 48 -2.82 -12.56 8.83
C ASP A 48 -1.70 -11.82 8.10
N TYR A 49 -2.07 -10.99 7.11
CA TYR A 49 -1.16 -10.04 6.48
C TYR A 49 -0.57 -9.06 7.52
N GLY A 50 0.74 -9.15 7.75
CA GLY A 50 1.44 -8.39 8.80
C GLY A 50 1.46 -9.08 10.15
N GLY A 51 1.16 -10.38 10.20
CA GLY A 51 1.20 -11.22 11.39
C GLY A 51 -0.07 -11.16 12.24
N SER A 52 -0.81 -10.06 12.16
CA SER A 52 -2.04 -9.83 12.92
C SER A 52 -2.96 -8.82 12.24
N SER A 53 -4.25 -8.89 12.58
CA SER A 53 -5.31 -8.03 12.08
C SER A 53 -5.15 -6.54 12.45
N ASP A 54 -4.49 -6.25 13.59
CA ASP A 54 -4.27 -4.91 14.15
C ASP A 54 -3.24 -4.04 13.37
N GLY A 55 -2.61 -4.62 12.35
CA GLY A 55 -1.67 -3.93 11.45
C GLY A 55 -0.26 -3.74 12.02
N SER A 56 0.03 -4.19 13.24
CA SER A 56 1.25 -3.86 13.98
C SER A 56 2.58 -4.21 13.32
N GLN A 57 2.62 -5.27 12.51
CA GLN A 57 3.86 -5.86 11.97
C GLN A 57 4.86 -6.18 13.10
N TYR A 58 4.33 -6.73 14.20
CA TYR A 58 5.06 -7.10 15.40
C TYR A 58 5.00 -8.62 15.63
N SER A 59 6.05 -9.18 16.25
CA SER A 59 6.04 -10.54 16.78
C SER A 59 6.40 -10.55 18.27
N GLY A 60 5.57 -11.21 19.07
CA GLY A 60 5.81 -11.46 20.49
C GLY A 60 6.95 -12.47 20.77
N LEU A 61 7.55 -13.03 19.71
CA LEU A 61 8.64 -13.99 19.81
C LEU A 61 9.98 -13.32 20.15
N ARG A 62 10.83 -14.06 20.86
CA ARG A 62 12.05 -13.56 21.53
C ARG A 62 13.18 -14.58 21.63
N GLN A 63 13.02 -15.75 21.01
CA GLN A 63 14.10 -16.74 20.91
C GLN A 63 15.24 -16.16 20.08
N ILE A 64 14.94 -15.48 18.96
CA ILE A 64 15.91 -14.66 18.23
C ILE A 64 15.93 -13.26 18.87
N ASN A 65 17.10 -12.82 19.33
CA ASN A 65 17.27 -11.53 20.01
C ASN A 65 18.68 -10.95 19.82
N ARG A 66 18.90 -9.72 20.30
CA ARG A 66 20.18 -8.99 20.24
C ARG A 66 21.42 -9.83 20.57
N THR A 67 21.31 -10.76 21.53
CA THR A 67 22.47 -11.52 22.04
C THR A 67 22.86 -12.71 21.17
N ASN A 68 21.96 -13.21 20.31
CA ASN A 68 22.15 -14.45 19.55
C ASN A 68 21.87 -14.33 18.04
N VAL A 69 21.28 -13.23 17.55
CA VAL A 69 20.91 -13.03 16.14
C VAL A 69 22.07 -13.25 15.15
N ARG A 70 23.31 -12.94 15.55
CA ARG A 70 24.53 -13.24 14.76
C ARG A 70 24.77 -14.74 14.47
N LYS A 71 24.01 -15.63 15.11
CA LYS A 71 24.04 -17.09 14.90
C LYS A 71 22.97 -17.57 13.93
N LEU A 72 22.15 -16.70 13.35
CA LEU A 72 21.16 -17.08 12.36
C LEU A 72 21.82 -17.78 11.17
N GLN A 73 21.26 -18.93 10.80
CA GLN A 73 21.65 -19.71 9.64
C GLN A 73 20.43 -19.98 8.76
N ARG A 74 20.65 -20.17 7.46
CA ARG A 74 19.61 -20.57 6.52
C ARG A 74 19.03 -21.93 6.94
N ALA A 75 17.75 -21.97 7.24
CA ALA A 75 17.03 -23.17 7.66
C ALA A 75 16.52 -23.96 6.44
N TRP A 76 15.94 -23.27 5.46
CA TRP A 76 15.49 -23.84 4.19
C TRP A 76 15.37 -22.74 3.11
N THR A 77 15.24 -23.17 1.85
CA THR A 77 14.92 -22.33 0.69
C THR A 77 13.83 -23.02 -0.12
N PHE A 78 12.88 -22.25 -0.65
CA PHE A 78 11.93 -22.69 -1.67
C PHE A 78 12.02 -21.75 -2.88
N GLU A 79 12.43 -22.28 -4.04
CA GLU A 79 12.51 -21.54 -5.29
C GLU A 79 11.11 -21.28 -5.86
N THR A 80 10.82 -20.06 -6.35
CA THR A 80 9.53 -19.73 -6.97
C THR A 80 9.30 -20.46 -8.28
N GLY A 81 10.37 -20.92 -8.94
CA GLY A 81 10.30 -21.64 -10.22
C GLY A 81 9.93 -20.76 -11.42
N ASP A 82 10.06 -19.44 -11.29
CA ASP A 82 9.80 -18.45 -12.33
C ASP A 82 10.72 -17.21 -12.16
N GLU A 83 10.57 -16.23 -13.06
CA GLU A 83 11.30 -14.95 -13.08
C GLU A 83 10.42 -13.77 -12.62
N ARG A 84 9.31 -14.07 -11.93
CA ARG A 84 8.27 -13.09 -11.58
C ARG A 84 8.64 -12.33 -10.31
N GLY A 85 8.35 -11.02 -10.33
CA GLY A 85 8.43 -10.18 -9.15
C GLY A 85 7.34 -10.52 -8.13
N TYR A 86 7.74 -10.97 -6.93
CA TYR A 86 6.84 -11.11 -5.78
C TYR A 86 7.24 -10.16 -4.63
N ALA A 87 6.22 -9.59 -3.99
CA ALA A 87 6.33 -8.78 -2.77
C ALA A 87 5.44 -9.40 -1.66
N PHE A 88 5.31 -10.72 -1.68
CA PHE A 88 4.29 -11.46 -0.96
C PHE A 88 4.74 -11.75 0.47
N ASN A 89 3.88 -11.41 1.44
CA ASN A 89 4.00 -11.79 2.84
C ASN A 89 3.31 -13.16 3.04
N PRO A 90 4.06 -14.25 3.31
CA PRO A 90 3.45 -15.53 3.60
C PRO A 90 2.60 -15.47 4.87
N ILE A 91 1.52 -16.25 4.92
CA ILE A 91 0.83 -16.57 6.17
C ILE A 91 1.16 -18.01 6.58
N VAL A 92 1.15 -18.26 7.90
CA VAL A 92 1.50 -19.55 8.51
C VAL A 92 0.35 -20.01 9.41
N ILE A 93 -0.26 -21.13 9.04
CA ILE A 93 -1.40 -21.75 9.73
C ILE A 93 -0.95 -23.14 10.21
N GLY A 94 -0.74 -23.28 11.51
CA GLY A 94 -0.19 -24.52 12.08
C GLY A 94 1.24 -24.74 11.60
N ASP A 95 1.48 -25.85 10.90
CA ASP A 95 2.75 -26.23 10.27
C ASP A 95 2.82 -25.89 8.77
N VAL A 96 1.77 -25.29 8.19
CA VAL A 96 1.68 -24.95 6.77
C VAL A 96 1.91 -23.45 6.54
N MET A 97 2.81 -23.13 5.62
CA MET A 97 3.01 -21.78 5.07
C MET A 97 2.39 -21.69 3.67
N TYR A 98 1.69 -20.59 3.37
CA TYR A 98 1.14 -20.33 2.05
C TYR A 98 1.87 -19.17 1.36
N VAL A 99 2.27 -19.39 0.10
CA VAL A 99 3.05 -18.45 -0.72
C VAL A 99 2.49 -18.32 -2.13
N LEU A 100 2.91 -17.29 -2.87
CA LEU A 100 2.79 -17.25 -4.33
C LEU A 100 4.11 -17.64 -5.00
N ALA A 101 4.03 -18.49 -6.03
CA ALA A 101 5.14 -18.96 -6.86
C ALA A 101 4.58 -19.47 -8.21
N ARG A 102 5.43 -19.96 -9.12
CA ARG A 102 5.04 -20.63 -10.38
C ARG A 102 3.93 -19.90 -11.14
N ASN A 103 4.22 -18.68 -11.57
CA ASN A 103 3.30 -17.80 -12.29
C ASN A 103 1.97 -17.59 -11.54
N ASN A 104 2.02 -16.97 -10.35
CA ASN A 104 0.85 -16.69 -9.48
C ASN A 104 0.11 -17.92 -8.91
N SER A 105 0.66 -19.13 -8.98
CA SER A 105 0.11 -20.27 -8.26
C SER A 105 0.18 -20.05 -6.74
N VAL A 106 -0.89 -20.41 -6.02
CA VAL A 106 -0.83 -20.54 -4.55
C VAL A 106 -0.13 -21.86 -4.23
N VAL A 107 0.90 -21.83 -3.39
CA VAL A 107 1.64 -23.03 -2.97
C VAL A 107 1.62 -23.15 -1.45
N ALA A 108 1.28 -24.34 -0.97
CA ALA A 108 1.38 -24.72 0.43
C ALA A 108 2.70 -25.46 0.69
N LEU A 109 3.44 -24.98 1.69
CA LEU A 109 4.74 -25.50 2.10
C LEU A 109 4.69 -25.96 3.55
N ASP A 110 5.42 -27.03 3.85
CA ASP A 110 5.83 -27.40 5.20
C ASP A 110 6.75 -26.30 5.75
N ALA A 111 6.25 -25.52 6.72
CA ALA A 111 6.93 -24.32 7.20
C ALA A 111 8.24 -24.62 7.97
N THR A 112 8.50 -25.89 8.32
CA THR A 112 9.76 -26.29 8.98
C THR A 112 10.89 -26.61 8.00
N SER A 113 10.54 -26.93 6.75
CA SER A 113 11.46 -27.48 5.75
C SER A 113 11.40 -26.84 4.35
N GLY A 114 10.38 -26.02 4.06
CA GLY A 114 10.14 -25.44 2.73
C GLY A 114 9.65 -26.46 1.69
N ARG A 115 9.36 -27.71 2.09
CA ARG A 115 8.88 -28.76 1.19
C ARG A 115 7.43 -28.52 0.81
N GLU A 116 7.13 -28.57 -0.49
CA GLU A 116 5.77 -28.47 -0.99
C GLU A 116 4.85 -29.59 -0.46
N ILE A 117 3.60 -29.19 -0.18
CA ILE A 117 2.48 -30.05 0.21
C ILE A 117 1.49 -30.13 -0.94
N TRP A 118 1.08 -28.98 -1.49
CA TRP A 118 0.24 -28.86 -2.68
C TRP A 118 0.47 -27.52 -3.39
N SER A 119 0.11 -27.42 -4.67
CA SER A 119 0.03 -26.15 -5.40
C SER A 119 -1.28 -26.04 -6.19
N HIS A 120 -1.80 -24.83 -6.30
CA HIS A 120 -2.98 -24.47 -7.08
C HIS A 120 -2.61 -23.40 -8.13
N SER A 121 -2.66 -23.78 -9.41
CA SER A 121 -2.47 -22.86 -10.54
C SER A 121 -3.80 -22.29 -11.02
N PHE A 122 -3.84 -20.97 -11.26
CA PHE A 122 -4.93 -20.32 -11.98
C PHE A 122 -4.77 -20.46 -13.50
N ASP A 123 -5.66 -19.83 -14.29
CA ASP A 123 -5.55 -19.81 -15.76
C ASP A 123 -4.19 -19.20 -16.17
N ALA A 124 -3.59 -19.71 -17.24
CA ALA A 124 -2.32 -19.20 -17.77
C ALA A 124 -2.37 -17.71 -18.15
N LYS A 125 -3.56 -17.13 -18.33
CA LYS A 125 -3.82 -15.71 -18.61
C LYS A 125 -3.98 -14.85 -17.36
N THR A 126 -3.93 -15.42 -16.15
CA THR A 126 -4.12 -14.69 -14.89
C THR A 126 -2.96 -13.74 -14.62
N SER A 127 -3.16 -12.48 -15.02
CA SER A 127 -2.17 -11.42 -14.88
C SER A 127 -2.31 -10.69 -13.52
N LEU A 128 -3.54 -10.50 -13.04
CA LEU A 128 -3.89 -9.74 -11.85
C LEU A 128 -4.28 -10.66 -10.69
N ILE A 129 -3.45 -10.69 -9.65
CA ILE A 129 -3.71 -11.41 -8.39
C ILE A 129 -3.41 -10.52 -7.19
N THR A 130 -4.07 -10.75 -6.06
CA THR A 130 -3.62 -10.23 -4.75
C THR A 130 -2.19 -10.70 -4.49
N ASN A 131 -1.21 -9.78 -4.44
CA ASN A 131 0.22 -10.13 -4.44
C ASN A 131 0.99 -9.71 -3.17
N ARG A 132 0.31 -9.11 -2.19
CA ARG A 132 0.93 -8.73 -0.91
C ARG A 132 0.79 -9.78 0.17
N SER A 133 -0.29 -10.55 0.16
CA SER A 133 -0.55 -11.72 1.03
C SER A 133 -1.88 -12.37 0.62
N ILE A 134 -2.40 -13.29 1.42
CA ILE A 134 -3.68 -14.00 1.27
C ILE A 134 -4.39 -14.04 2.63
N ASN A 135 -5.72 -14.03 2.67
CA ASN A 135 -6.45 -14.22 3.93
C ASN A 135 -6.68 -15.69 4.23
N TYR A 136 -6.87 -15.99 5.51
CA TYR A 136 -7.34 -17.28 6.00
C TYR A 136 -8.59 -17.11 6.86
N TRP A 137 -9.53 -18.04 6.74
CA TRP A 137 -10.67 -18.19 7.64
C TRP A 137 -10.83 -19.68 8.01
N GLU A 138 -11.29 -19.96 9.22
CA GLU A 138 -11.69 -21.32 9.63
C GLU A 138 -13.01 -21.29 10.42
N SER A 139 -13.81 -22.33 10.26
CA SER A 139 -15.00 -22.53 11.09
C SER A 139 -14.63 -22.75 12.56
N GLU A 140 -15.55 -22.46 13.49
CA GLU A 140 -15.34 -22.68 14.92
C GLU A 140 -14.98 -24.14 15.25
N ASP A 141 -15.54 -25.09 14.50
CA ASP A 141 -15.24 -26.53 14.61
C ASP A 141 -14.02 -26.99 13.78
N LYS A 142 -13.36 -26.06 13.07
CA LYS A 142 -12.16 -26.22 12.23
C LYS A 142 -12.27 -27.23 11.10
N LYS A 143 -13.49 -27.62 10.71
CA LYS A 143 -13.73 -28.56 9.60
C LYS A 143 -13.70 -27.87 8.24
N ASP A 144 -14.05 -26.59 8.19
CA ASP A 144 -13.92 -25.74 7.00
C ASP A 144 -12.77 -24.77 7.22
N GLN A 145 -11.88 -24.66 6.24
CA GLN A 145 -10.64 -23.89 6.32
C GLN A 145 -10.36 -23.34 4.92
N ARG A 146 -10.39 -22.01 4.78
CA ARG A 146 -10.44 -21.31 3.49
C ARG A 146 -9.27 -20.36 3.34
N LEU A 147 -8.66 -20.36 2.16
CA LEU A 147 -7.75 -19.32 1.69
C LEU A 147 -8.53 -18.42 0.74
N ILE A 148 -8.50 -17.11 0.96
CA ILE A 148 -9.35 -16.15 0.25
C ILE A 148 -8.47 -15.08 -0.40
N LEU A 149 -8.60 -14.93 -1.72
CA LEU A 149 -7.83 -13.99 -2.54
C LEU A 149 -8.63 -13.46 -3.72
N ALA A 150 -8.18 -12.34 -4.29
CA ALA A 150 -8.74 -11.79 -5.51
C ALA A 150 -7.88 -12.16 -6.74
N VAL A 151 -8.55 -12.52 -7.84
CA VAL A 151 -7.97 -12.97 -9.11
C VAL A 151 -8.78 -12.39 -10.27
N ASP A 152 -8.13 -11.59 -11.12
CA ASP A 152 -8.70 -10.92 -12.29
C ASP A 152 -10.05 -10.23 -11.99
N ASN A 153 -10.03 -9.32 -11.00
CA ASN A 153 -11.18 -8.55 -10.48
C ASN A 153 -12.31 -9.38 -9.85
N ALA A 154 -12.03 -10.53 -9.25
CA ALA A 154 -13.02 -11.27 -8.46
C ALA A 154 -12.42 -12.02 -7.27
N LEU A 155 -13.19 -12.20 -6.21
CA LEU A 155 -12.84 -13.10 -5.11
C LEU A 155 -13.02 -14.56 -5.51
N GLN A 156 -12.11 -15.38 -5.03
CA GLN A 156 -12.16 -16.84 -5.11
C GLN A 156 -11.66 -17.43 -3.79
N GLU A 157 -12.05 -18.68 -3.52
CA GLU A 157 -11.69 -19.40 -2.31
C GLU A 157 -11.13 -20.79 -2.60
N LEU A 158 -10.10 -21.19 -1.86
CA LEU A 158 -9.50 -22.52 -1.90
C LEU A 158 -9.61 -23.20 -0.53
N ASP A 159 -9.92 -24.49 -0.47
CA ASP A 159 -9.74 -25.28 0.75
C ASP A 159 -8.24 -25.30 1.11
N ALA A 160 -7.91 -24.81 2.30
CA ALA A 160 -6.53 -24.57 2.73
C ALA A 160 -5.69 -25.87 2.84
N ARG A 161 -6.35 -27.02 3.01
CA ARG A 161 -5.69 -28.32 3.21
C ARG A 161 -5.35 -29.00 1.89
N THR A 162 -6.09 -28.69 0.83
CA THR A 162 -6.05 -29.43 -0.44
C THR A 162 -5.82 -28.56 -1.67
N GLY A 163 -5.91 -27.24 -1.56
CA GLY A 163 -5.78 -26.31 -2.69
C GLY A 163 -6.93 -26.40 -3.70
N LYS A 164 -8.06 -27.00 -3.34
CA LYS A 164 -9.21 -27.17 -4.26
C LYS A 164 -10.16 -25.96 -4.18
N PRO A 165 -10.67 -25.44 -5.32
CA PRO A 165 -11.65 -24.36 -5.32
C PRO A 165 -12.94 -24.72 -4.57
N ILE A 166 -13.48 -23.76 -3.83
CA ILE A 166 -14.74 -23.88 -3.10
C ILE A 166 -15.88 -23.43 -4.03
N ALA A 167 -16.38 -24.36 -4.83
CA ALA A 167 -17.38 -24.09 -5.87
C ALA A 167 -18.73 -23.53 -5.35
N SER A 168 -19.00 -23.63 -4.05
CA SER A 168 -20.20 -23.07 -3.39
C SER A 168 -20.08 -21.58 -3.05
N PHE A 169 -18.91 -20.97 -3.18
CA PHE A 169 -18.70 -19.54 -2.93
C PHE A 169 -19.20 -18.69 -4.11
N GLY A 170 -20.05 -17.70 -3.86
CA GLY A 170 -20.57 -16.80 -4.88
C GLY A 170 -21.27 -17.53 -6.03
N THR A 171 -21.01 -17.09 -7.27
CA THR A 171 -21.47 -17.80 -8.47
C THR A 171 -20.34 -18.69 -8.98
N THR A 172 -20.53 -20.01 -8.88
CA THR A 172 -19.56 -21.03 -9.37
C THR A 172 -18.14 -20.89 -8.82
N GLY A 173 -18.00 -20.53 -7.53
CA GLY A 173 -16.70 -20.35 -6.86
C GLY A 173 -16.10 -18.95 -6.97
N ARG A 174 -16.86 -17.95 -7.45
CA ARG A 174 -16.35 -16.61 -7.79
C ARG A 174 -17.36 -15.49 -7.45
N VAL A 175 -16.86 -14.34 -7.00
CA VAL A 175 -17.64 -13.09 -6.81
C VAL A 175 -16.96 -11.94 -7.57
N ASP A 176 -17.60 -11.43 -8.62
CA ASP A 176 -17.05 -10.33 -9.42
C ASP A 176 -17.05 -9.00 -8.65
N LEU A 177 -15.87 -8.46 -8.37
CA LEU A 177 -15.70 -7.24 -7.58
C LEU A 177 -16.17 -5.98 -8.32
N ARG A 178 -16.51 -6.05 -9.61
CA ARG A 178 -17.04 -4.92 -10.38
C ARG A 178 -18.55 -4.75 -10.22
N GLU A 179 -19.25 -5.77 -9.74
CA GLU A 179 -20.67 -5.69 -9.42
C GLU A 179 -20.91 -4.89 -8.13
N GLY A 180 -22.11 -4.31 -8.00
CA GLY A 180 -22.52 -3.50 -6.84
C GLY A 180 -22.02 -2.04 -6.82
N LEU A 181 -21.02 -1.65 -7.63
CA LEU A 181 -20.37 -0.34 -7.59
C LEU A 181 -21.14 0.83 -8.26
N GLY A 182 -22.47 0.72 -8.45
CA GLY A 182 -23.27 1.79 -9.07
C GLY A 182 -22.84 2.21 -10.50
N ARG A 183 -22.11 1.33 -11.21
CA ARG A 183 -21.54 1.52 -12.55
C ARG A 183 -21.79 0.28 -13.41
N ASP A 184 -21.65 0.42 -14.73
CA ASP A 184 -21.62 -0.72 -15.65
C ASP A 184 -20.34 -1.55 -15.41
N PRO A 185 -20.43 -2.81 -14.92
CA PRO A 185 -19.25 -3.63 -14.61
C PRO A 185 -18.35 -3.87 -15.82
N LYS A 186 -18.89 -3.80 -17.04
CA LYS A 186 -18.13 -3.99 -18.29
C LYS A 186 -17.19 -2.83 -18.61
N LYS A 187 -17.40 -1.66 -17.99
CA LYS A 187 -16.54 -0.48 -18.15
C LYS A 187 -15.47 -0.37 -17.06
N LEU A 188 -15.55 -1.20 -16.02
CA LEU A 188 -14.57 -1.25 -14.93
C LEU A 188 -13.46 -2.26 -15.25
N THR A 189 -12.22 -1.78 -15.36
CA THR A 189 -11.04 -2.59 -15.71
C THR A 189 -10.17 -2.95 -14.53
N LEU A 190 -10.13 -2.10 -13.50
CA LEU A 190 -9.38 -2.30 -12.27
C LEU A 190 -10.21 -1.82 -11.08
N VAL A 191 -10.59 -2.76 -10.22
CA VAL A 191 -11.25 -2.55 -8.91
C VAL A 191 -10.62 -3.39 -7.80
N GLN A 192 -9.78 -4.36 -8.14
CA GLN A 192 -9.13 -5.26 -7.20
C GLN A 192 -7.88 -4.64 -6.56
N SER A 193 -7.79 -4.68 -5.23
CA SER A 193 -6.57 -4.34 -4.51
C SER A 193 -5.52 -5.47 -4.57
N TYR A 194 -4.25 -5.08 -4.50
CA TYR A 194 -3.12 -5.98 -4.26
C TYR A 194 -3.01 -6.44 -2.80
N ASN A 195 -3.71 -5.76 -1.87
CA ASN A 195 -3.86 -6.17 -0.48
C ASN A 195 -5.04 -7.17 -0.32
N PRO A 196 -4.94 -8.20 0.54
CA PRO A 196 -6.04 -9.16 0.72
C PRO A 196 -7.23 -8.61 1.52
N GLY A 197 -7.08 -7.52 2.27
CA GLY A 197 -8.13 -6.97 3.15
C GLY A 197 -8.03 -7.47 4.60
N ARG A 198 -9.19 -7.61 5.27
CA ARG A 198 -9.30 -8.07 6.65
C ARG A 198 -10.50 -8.99 6.85
N VAL A 199 -10.29 -10.11 7.55
CA VAL A 199 -11.34 -11.01 8.01
C VAL A 199 -11.84 -10.53 9.38
N PHE A 200 -13.16 -10.47 9.56
CA PHE A 200 -13.82 -10.17 10.83
C PHE A 200 -15.03 -11.09 11.00
N HIS A 201 -14.88 -12.13 11.83
CA HIS A 201 -15.81 -13.27 11.85
C HIS A 201 -15.99 -13.84 10.42
N ASP A 202 -17.23 -13.99 9.95
CA ASP A 202 -17.55 -14.50 8.61
C ASP A 202 -17.60 -13.40 7.54
N LEU A 203 -17.06 -12.21 7.83
CA LEU A 203 -16.96 -11.10 6.88
C LEU A 203 -15.52 -10.92 6.37
N LEU A 204 -15.36 -10.85 5.06
CA LEU A 204 -14.16 -10.34 4.40
C LEU A 204 -14.38 -8.88 4.00
N ILE A 205 -13.71 -7.96 4.70
CA ILE A 205 -13.73 -6.52 4.43
C ILE A 205 -12.59 -6.15 3.49
N LEU A 206 -12.92 -5.45 2.40
CA LEU A 206 -12.04 -5.13 1.28
C LEU A 206 -12.13 -3.65 0.91
N GLY A 207 -10.98 -3.10 0.55
CA GLY A 207 -10.88 -1.90 -0.29
C GLY A 207 -10.63 -2.27 -1.75
N SER A 208 -10.27 -1.27 -2.56
CA SER A 208 -10.03 -1.40 -4.00
C SER A 208 -8.75 -0.70 -4.43
N ALA A 209 -8.18 -1.14 -5.56
CA ALA A 209 -7.31 -0.28 -6.37
C ALA A 209 -8.09 0.14 -7.61
N THR A 210 -7.90 1.39 -8.04
CA THR A 210 -8.63 1.98 -9.17
C THR A 210 -7.65 2.45 -10.24
N ASN A 211 -8.11 2.89 -11.42
CA ASN A 211 -7.25 2.96 -12.62
C ASN A 211 -6.37 4.23 -12.75
N GLU A 212 -6.20 5.01 -11.69
CA GLU A 212 -5.43 6.28 -11.62
C GLU A 212 -5.91 7.40 -12.57
N GLU A 213 -7.03 7.21 -13.27
CA GLU A 213 -7.44 8.00 -14.43
C GLU A 213 -8.73 8.80 -14.22
N TYR A 214 -9.04 9.69 -15.18
CA TYR A 214 -10.41 10.23 -15.28
C TYR A 214 -11.40 9.09 -15.55
N GLU A 215 -12.62 9.22 -15.03
CA GLU A 215 -13.67 8.18 -15.10
C GLU A 215 -13.27 6.85 -14.42
N SER A 216 -12.38 6.92 -13.44
CA SER A 216 -12.01 5.79 -12.58
C SER A 216 -13.22 5.18 -11.86
N GLY A 217 -13.08 3.91 -11.43
CA GLY A 217 -14.05 3.27 -10.55
C GLY A 217 -14.11 3.93 -9.17
N PRO A 218 -15.27 3.88 -8.48
CA PRO A 218 -15.36 4.33 -7.09
C PRO A 218 -14.53 3.44 -6.15
N GLY A 219 -14.05 4.03 -5.07
CA GLY A 219 -13.10 3.43 -4.14
C GLY A 219 -13.70 2.60 -3.00
N ASP A 220 -14.98 2.28 -3.10
CA ASP A 220 -15.85 1.86 -2.00
C ASP A 220 -15.31 0.70 -1.16
N ILE A 221 -15.54 0.79 0.14
CA ILE A 221 -15.17 -0.23 1.12
C ILE A 221 -16.34 -1.20 1.26
N ARG A 222 -16.09 -2.50 1.10
CA ARG A 222 -17.14 -3.51 0.98
C ARG A 222 -16.84 -4.72 1.84
N ALA A 223 -17.87 -5.31 2.45
CA ALA A 223 -17.77 -6.57 3.17
C ALA A 223 -18.55 -7.67 2.47
N TYR A 224 -17.89 -8.82 2.29
CA TYR A 224 -18.47 -10.01 1.71
C TYR A 224 -18.58 -11.12 2.75
N ASN A 225 -19.70 -11.82 2.76
CA ASN A 225 -19.91 -13.03 3.53
C ASN A 225 -18.98 -14.14 3.01
N ILE A 226 -18.06 -14.62 3.85
CA ILE A 226 -17.05 -15.64 3.48
C ILE A 226 -17.73 -16.96 3.10
N LEU A 227 -18.80 -17.35 3.78
CA LEU A 227 -19.45 -18.62 3.52
C LEU A 227 -20.15 -18.67 2.15
N THR A 228 -20.71 -17.55 1.70
CA THR A 228 -21.65 -17.48 0.56
C THR A 228 -21.22 -16.58 -0.60
N GLY A 229 -20.29 -15.65 -0.38
CA GLY A 229 -19.92 -14.61 -1.34
C GLY A 229 -20.89 -13.41 -1.43
N HIS A 230 -21.93 -13.35 -0.59
CA HIS A 230 -22.90 -12.25 -0.59
C HIS A 230 -22.26 -10.91 -0.15
N LEU A 231 -22.64 -9.80 -0.78
CA LEU A 231 -22.23 -8.45 -0.38
C LEU A 231 -23.11 -7.97 0.79
N GLU A 232 -22.55 -7.92 2.01
CA GLU A 232 -23.29 -7.64 3.24
C GLU A 232 -23.44 -6.14 3.52
N TRP A 233 -22.39 -5.35 3.24
CA TRP A 233 -22.45 -3.90 3.31
C TRP A 233 -21.46 -3.21 2.36
N THR A 234 -21.75 -1.96 2.03
CA THR A 234 -20.89 -1.05 1.25
C THR A 234 -20.86 0.30 1.96
N PHE A 235 -19.66 0.88 2.07
CA PHE A 235 -19.43 2.28 2.45
C PHE A 235 -18.91 3.03 1.22
N HIS A 236 -19.73 3.95 0.69
CA HIS A 236 -19.35 4.76 -0.47
C HIS A 236 -18.28 5.77 -0.08
N THR A 237 -17.08 5.69 -0.67
CA THR A 237 -16.01 6.66 -0.37
C THR A 237 -16.13 7.95 -1.18
N ILE A 238 -16.92 7.92 -2.26
CA ILE A 238 -17.48 9.10 -2.93
C ILE A 238 -18.98 9.10 -2.61
N PRO A 239 -19.44 9.91 -1.64
CA PRO A 239 -20.79 9.79 -1.08
C PRO A 239 -21.91 10.03 -2.10
N HIS A 240 -23.01 9.32 -1.93
CA HIS A 240 -24.25 9.49 -2.68
C HIS A 240 -25.15 10.58 -2.07
N PRO A 241 -26.17 11.08 -2.79
CA PRO A 241 -27.07 12.12 -2.29
C PRO A 241 -27.75 11.73 -0.97
N GLY A 242 -27.48 12.50 0.09
CA GLY A 242 -28.00 12.27 1.44
C GLY A 242 -27.01 11.57 2.39
N GLU A 243 -25.84 11.14 1.92
CA GLU A 243 -24.75 10.60 2.73
C GLU A 243 -23.81 11.72 3.21
N VAL A 244 -23.09 11.47 4.31
CA VAL A 244 -22.14 12.43 4.91
C VAL A 244 -21.00 12.72 3.94
N GLY A 245 -20.67 14.01 3.73
CA GLY A 245 -19.59 14.44 2.85
C GLY A 245 -20.00 14.67 1.40
N TYR A 246 -21.22 14.31 1.00
CA TYR A 246 -21.78 14.55 -0.35
C TYR A 246 -21.71 16.05 -0.74
N GLU A 247 -21.94 16.94 0.23
CA GLU A 247 -21.87 18.39 0.07
C GLU A 247 -20.47 18.93 -0.26
N THR A 248 -19.43 18.10 -0.12
CA THR A 248 -18.03 18.45 -0.45
C THR A 248 -17.63 18.16 -1.90
N TRP A 249 -18.59 17.79 -2.75
CA TRP A 249 -18.42 17.48 -4.18
C TRP A 249 -19.43 18.21 -5.06
N PRO A 250 -19.19 18.28 -6.39
CA PRO A 250 -20.24 18.56 -7.36
C PRO A 250 -21.35 17.51 -7.27
N LYS A 251 -22.62 17.93 -7.39
CA LYS A 251 -23.82 17.09 -7.14
C LYS A 251 -23.86 15.75 -7.88
N ASP A 252 -23.26 15.69 -9.07
CA ASP A 252 -23.24 14.52 -9.93
C ASP A 252 -21.86 13.83 -9.99
N ALA A 253 -20.87 14.27 -9.20
CA ALA A 253 -19.52 13.70 -9.21
C ALA A 253 -19.50 12.20 -8.91
N TRP A 254 -20.35 11.73 -7.99
CA TRP A 254 -20.53 10.31 -7.69
C TRP A 254 -20.96 9.45 -8.89
N LYS A 255 -21.38 10.04 -10.02
CA LYS A 255 -21.74 9.33 -11.27
C LYS A 255 -20.58 9.12 -12.25
N SER A 256 -19.46 9.81 -12.09
CA SER A 256 -18.32 9.72 -13.01
C SER A 256 -16.94 9.77 -12.36
N VAL A 257 -16.78 10.48 -11.23
CA VAL A 257 -15.52 10.54 -10.47
C VAL A 257 -15.28 9.19 -9.78
N GLY A 258 -14.00 8.86 -9.60
CA GLY A 258 -13.51 7.65 -8.94
C GLY A 258 -12.30 7.93 -8.05
N GLY A 259 -11.63 6.87 -7.58
CA GLY A 259 -10.61 6.99 -6.53
C GLY A 259 -11.22 7.04 -5.15
N ALA A 260 -10.60 7.77 -4.21
CA ALA A 260 -10.92 7.71 -2.79
C ALA A 260 -10.85 6.27 -2.25
N ASN A 261 -9.91 5.47 -2.77
CA ASN A 261 -9.91 4.01 -2.64
C ASN A 261 -8.88 3.50 -1.61
N ALA A 262 -9.21 2.43 -0.90
CA ALA A 262 -8.27 1.79 0.04
C ALA A 262 -7.46 0.68 -0.63
N TRP A 263 -6.42 1.07 -1.37
CA TRP A 263 -5.52 0.13 -2.05
C TRP A 263 -4.36 -0.37 -1.18
N SER A 264 -4.10 0.26 -0.03
CA SER A 264 -3.05 -0.10 0.93
C SER A 264 -3.53 -1.20 1.89
N GLY A 265 -3.09 -1.21 3.16
CA GLY A 265 -3.56 -2.15 4.18
C GLY A 265 -4.59 -1.50 5.10
N MET A 266 -5.43 -2.31 5.74
CA MET A 266 -6.37 -1.87 6.78
C MET A 266 -5.96 -2.45 8.13
N ALA A 267 -6.44 -1.88 9.23
CA ALA A 267 -6.21 -2.39 10.57
C ALA A 267 -7.54 -2.63 11.30
N LEU A 268 -7.62 -3.68 12.09
CA LEU A 268 -8.86 -4.13 12.72
C LEU A 268 -8.66 -4.28 14.22
N ASP A 269 -9.43 -3.53 15.01
CA ASP A 269 -9.61 -3.80 16.44
C ASP A 269 -10.78 -4.78 16.57
N GLU A 270 -10.50 -6.08 16.53
CA GLU A 270 -11.54 -7.14 16.60
C GLU A 270 -12.38 -7.04 17.87
N LYS A 271 -11.76 -6.68 19.00
CA LYS A 271 -12.42 -6.58 20.31
C LYS A 271 -13.50 -5.50 20.30
N ARG A 272 -13.26 -4.37 19.65
CA ARG A 272 -14.26 -3.31 19.41
C ARG A 272 -15.11 -3.61 18.16
N GLY A 273 -14.59 -4.39 17.22
CA GLY A 273 -15.07 -4.52 15.85
C GLY A 273 -15.05 -3.17 15.13
N MET A 274 -13.93 -2.46 15.24
CA MET A 274 -13.66 -1.23 14.49
C MET A 274 -12.60 -1.52 13.44
N ILE A 275 -12.88 -1.20 12.17
CA ILE A 275 -11.87 -1.25 11.11
C ILE A 275 -11.41 0.16 10.74
N PHE A 276 -10.10 0.33 10.66
CA PHE A 276 -9.40 1.55 10.28
C PHE A 276 -8.95 1.43 8.84
N VAL A 277 -9.44 2.34 8.00
CA VAL A 277 -9.32 2.25 6.56
C VAL A 277 -8.70 3.54 6.02
N PRO A 278 -7.46 3.48 5.51
CA PRO A 278 -6.83 4.62 4.87
C PRO A 278 -7.24 4.70 3.40
N THR A 279 -7.83 5.82 3.00
CA THR A 279 -8.21 6.09 1.61
C THR A 279 -7.13 6.89 0.89
N ALA A 280 -7.07 6.67 -0.42
CA ALA A 280 -6.21 7.38 -1.36
C ALA A 280 -6.87 8.64 -1.93
N SER A 281 -6.15 9.30 -2.83
CA SER A 281 -6.60 10.45 -3.59
C SER A 281 -7.82 10.16 -4.50
N PRO A 282 -8.73 11.13 -4.68
CA PRO A 282 -9.72 11.13 -5.77
C PRO A 282 -9.04 11.25 -7.13
N LYS A 283 -9.53 10.55 -8.14
CA LYS A 283 -8.95 10.57 -9.50
C LYS A 283 -9.66 11.60 -10.39
N TYR A 284 -8.98 12.29 -11.32
CA TYR A 284 -7.55 12.20 -11.66
C TYR A 284 -6.63 12.87 -10.64
N ASN A 285 -5.40 12.38 -10.50
CA ASN A 285 -4.48 12.72 -9.41
C ASN A 285 -3.96 14.16 -9.38
N PHE A 286 -3.83 14.83 -10.52
CA PHE A 286 -3.08 16.11 -10.60
C PHE A 286 -3.93 17.30 -11.08
N TYR A 287 -5.22 17.10 -11.28
CA TYR A 287 -6.18 18.13 -11.68
C TYR A 287 -7.60 17.67 -11.29
N GLY A 288 -8.31 18.53 -10.58
CA GLY A 288 -9.56 18.28 -9.86
C GLY A 288 -10.73 19.19 -10.28
N ALA A 289 -10.65 19.91 -11.39
CA ALA A 289 -11.71 20.83 -11.83
C ALA A 289 -13.09 20.17 -12.03
N ASN A 290 -13.14 18.86 -12.33
CA ASN A 290 -14.37 18.06 -12.42
C ASN A 290 -14.89 17.56 -11.04
N ARG A 291 -14.13 17.78 -9.97
CA ARG A 291 -14.36 17.33 -8.59
C ARG A 291 -14.05 18.45 -7.58
N LYS A 292 -14.59 19.64 -7.77
CA LYS A 292 -14.37 20.79 -6.87
C LYS A 292 -14.84 20.52 -5.43
N GLY A 293 -14.15 21.13 -4.45
CA GLY A 293 -14.48 20.99 -3.03
C GLY A 293 -13.55 20.02 -2.28
N ALA A 294 -13.78 19.83 -0.98
CA ALA A 294 -12.86 19.09 -0.10
C ALA A 294 -12.74 17.59 -0.44
N ASN A 295 -13.68 17.03 -1.19
CA ASN A 295 -13.66 15.64 -1.69
C ASN A 295 -13.63 14.56 -0.59
N LEU A 296 -14.49 14.65 0.43
CA LEU A 296 -14.62 13.59 1.43
C LEU A 296 -15.27 12.34 0.82
N PHE A 297 -14.67 11.15 0.85
CA PHE A 297 -13.64 10.67 1.78
C PHE A 297 -12.31 10.32 1.10
N GLY A 298 -11.84 11.15 0.15
CA GLY A 298 -10.46 11.12 -0.34
C GLY A 298 -9.47 11.49 0.76
N ASP A 299 -8.30 10.84 0.75
CA ASP A 299 -7.16 11.11 1.65
C ASP A 299 -7.54 11.14 3.13
N CYS A 300 -8.41 10.22 3.54
CA CYS A 300 -8.91 10.08 4.89
C CYS A 300 -8.28 8.88 5.60
N LEU A 301 -8.18 8.96 6.92
CA LEU A 301 -8.26 7.80 7.80
C LEU A 301 -9.71 7.67 8.26
N LEU A 302 -10.38 6.60 7.88
CA LEU A 302 -11.73 6.25 8.32
C LEU A 302 -11.67 5.28 9.50
N ALA A 303 -12.61 5.41 10.44
CA ALA A 303 -12.96 4.36 11.38
C ALA A 303 -14.42 3.94 11.13
N LEU A 304 -14.63 2.68 10.76
CA LEU A 304 -15.95 2.09 10.47
C LEU A 304 -16.25 0.98 11.48
N ASP A 305 -17.53 0.78 11.79
CA ASP A 305 -17.98 -0.46 12.46
C ASP A 305 -17.85 -1.63 11.48
N ALA A 306 -17.06 -2.64 11.85
CA ALA A 306 -16.70 -3.75 10.98
C ALA A 306 -17.90 -4.67 10.61
N ARG A 307 -18.99 -4.62 11.38
CA ARG A 307 -20.20 -5.44 11.18
C ARG A 307 -21.15 -4.83 10.15
N THR A 308 -21.18 -3.49 10.06
CA THR A 308 -22.21 -2.75 9.35
C THR A 308 -21.70 -1.71 8.36
N GLY A 309 -20.38 -1.45 8.32
CA GLY A 309 -19.78 -0.43 7.47
C GLY A 309 -20.08 1.01 7.91
N LYS A 310 -20.77 1.21 9.03
CA LYS A 310 -21.18 2.54 9.50
C LYS A 310 -19.97 3.36 9.93
N LEU A 311 -19.91 4.60 9.47
CA LEU A 311 -18.91 5.58 9.87
C LEU A 311 -19.00 5.88 11.38
N ILE A 312 -17.87 5.76 12.07
CA ILE A 312 -17.71 6.13 13.48
C ILE A 312 -17.05 7.52 13.53
N TRP A 313 -15.92 7.67 12.85
CA TRP A 313 -15.23 8.95 12.65
C TRP A 313 -14.37 8.91 11.39
N TYR A 314 -13.94 10.08 10.90
CA TYR A 314 -12.93 10.23 9.85
C TYR A 314 -11.99 11.39 10.18
N TYR A 315 -10.79 11.36 9.60
CA TYR A 315 -9.89 12.51 9.55
C TYR A 315 -9.27 12.62 8.15
N GLN A 316 -9.43 13.77 7.48
CA GLN A 316 -8.83 14.02 6.16
C GLN A 316 -7.43 14.64 6.31
N THR A 317 -6.42 14.01 5.72
CA THR A 317 -5.01 14.42 5.80
C THR A 317 -4.55 15.30 4.64
N VAL A 318 -5.32 15.35 3.54
CA VAL A 318 -5.12 16.29 2.42
C VAL A 318 -6.49 16.75 1.92
N HIS A 319 -6.74 18.05 1.91
CA HIS A 319 -7.97 18.65 1.39
C HIS A 319 -7.85 18.88 -0.12
N HIS A 320 -8.79 18.35 -0.92
CA HIS A 320 -8.77 18.49 -2.39
C HIS A 320 -7.39 18.13 -2.98
N ASP A 321 -6.98 16.87 -2.80
CA ASP A 321 -5.67 16.40 -3.28
C ASP A 321 -5.54 16.59 -4.80
N ILE A 322 -4.42 17.18 -5.24
CA ILE A 322 -3.96 17.26 -6.64
C ILE A 322 -2.47 16.89 -6.75
N TRP A 323 -2.00 15.99 -5.89
CA TRP A 323 -0.59 15.58 -5.72
C TRP A 323 -0.40 14.05 -5.65
N ASP A 324 -1.47 13.25 -5.57
CA ASP A 324 -1.42 11.81 -5.28
C ASP A 324 -0.83 11.53 -3.87
N TYR A 325 -1.17 12.29 -2.83
CA TYR A 325 -0.60 12.15 -1.48
C TYR A 325 -1.33 11.17 -0.53
N ASP A 326 -1.90 10.10 -1.08
CA ASP A 326 -2.54 8.97 -0.37
C ASP A 326 -2.00 8.62 1.03
N ASN A 327 -2.92 8.10 1.86
CA ASN A 327 -2.60 7.32 3.04
C ASN A 327 -2.14 5.89 2.67
N ALA A 328 -0.93 5.80 2.11
CA ALA A 328 -0.42 4.58 1.47
C ALA A 328 0.05 3.45 2.42
N THR A 329 0.05 3.63 3.75
CA THR A 329 0.45 2.58 4.72
C THR A 329 -0.74 1.98 5.46
N THR A 330 -0.58 0.74 5.96
CA THR A 330 -1.51 0.14 6.94
C THR A 330 -1.55 1.01 8.21
N PRO A 331 -2.73 1.33 8.77
CA PRO A 331 -2.81 2.00 10.06
C PRO A 331 -2.23 1.10 11.15
N MET A 332 -1.64 1.69 12.18
CA MET A 332 -0.94 0.97 13.24
C MET A 332 -1.69 1.14 14.57
N LEU A 333 -2.23 0.04 15.12
CA LEU A 333 -2.98 0.06 16.37
C LEU A 333 -2.06 -0.23 17.56
N LEU A 334 -1.92 0.75 18.47
CA LEU A 334 -1.11 0.63 19.68
C LEU A 334 -1.71 1.41 20.85
N THR A 335 -1.09 1.29 22.02
CA THR A 335 -1.37 2.11 23.20
C THR A 335 -0.12 2.94 23.51
N VAL A 336 -0.29 4.23 23.83
CA VAL A 336 0.80 5.14 24.21
C VAL A 336 0.52 5.82 25.54
N ARG A 337 1.57 6.22 26.26
CA ARG A 337 1.45 7.07 27.44
C ARG A 337 1.52 8.54 27.05
N HIS A 338 0.39 9.24 27.12
CA HIS A 338 0.25 10.66 26.78
C HIS A 338 -0.39 11.41 27.97
N ASP A 339 0.17 12.57 28.35
CA ASP A 339 -0.27 13.38 29.50
C ASP A 339 -0.57 12.58 30.79
N GLY A 340 0.31 11.61 31.08
CA GLY A 340 0.23 10.75 32.26
C GLY A 340 -0.81 9.62 32.18
N LYS A 341 -1.55 9.50 31.08
CA LYS A 341 -2.58 8.46 30.84
C LYS A 341 -2.14 7.49 29.75
N MET A 342 -2.64 6.26 29.81
CA MET A 342 -2.57 5.34 28.68
C MET A 342 -3.73 5.65 27.72
N VAL A 343 -3.43 5.74 26.43
CA VAL A 343 -4.38 6.09 25.37
C VAL A 343 -4.25 5.07 24.24
N ASP A 344 -5.34 4.39 23.91
CA ASP A 344 -5.42 3.56 22.71
C ASP A 344 -5.48 4.47 21.48
N VAL A 345 -4.51 4.32 20.59
CA VAL A 345 -4.36 5.16 19.40
C VAL A 345 -4.31 4.33 18.13
N VAL A 346 -4.53 5.02 17.01
CA VAL A 346 -4.20 4.59 15.66
C VAL A 346 -3.19 5.59 15.07
N ALA A 347 -2.10 5.08 14.51
CA ALA A 347 -1.08 5.89 13.83
C ALA A 347 -1.04 5.58 12.33
N GLN A 348 -1.02 6.62 11.49
CA GLN A 348 -1.04 6.52 10.04
C GLN A 348 0.19 7.21 9.45
N ALA A 349 1.01 6.51 8.67
CA ALA A 349 2.06 7.13 7.85
C ALA A 349 1.52 7.44 6.45
N SER A 350 1.81 8.63 5.95
CA SER A 350 1.26 9.18 4.70
C SER A 350 2.34 9.43 3.65
N LYS A 351 1.97 9.51 2.37
CA LYS A 351 2.91 9.92 1.29
C LYS A 351 3.48 11.32 1.53
N VAL A 352 2.76 12.19 2.24
CA VAL A 352 3.21 13.53 2.66
C VAL A 352 4.50 13.52 3.50
N GLY A 353 4.81 12.41 4.19
CA GLY A 353 5.99 12.30 5.07
C GLY A 353 5.71 12.59 6.55
N PHE A 354 4.43 12.69 6.94
CA PHE A 354 3.99 12.82 8.33
C PHE A 354 3.45 11.51 8.90
N ILE A 355 3.61 11.34 10.23
CA ILE A 355 2.86 10.38 11.03
C ILE A 355 1.69 11.12 11.68
N TRP A 356 0.48 10.68 11.40
CA TRP A 356 -0.75 11.18 12.03
C TRP A 356 -1.14 10.23 13.16
N VAL A 357 -1.52 10.74 14.33
CA VAL A 357 -1.86 9.90 15.49
C VAL A 357 -3.16 10.39 16.13
N PHE A 358 -4.13 9.48 16.27
CA PHE A 358 -5.47 9.78 16.75
C PHE A 358 -5.89 8.82 17.87
N GLU A 359 -6.68 9.31 18.83
CA GLU A 359 -7.45 8.49 19.77
C GLU A 359 -8.34 7.50 19.00
N ARG A 360 -8.20 6.19 19.27
CA ARG A 360 -8.79 5.13 18.45
C ARG A 360 -10.32 5.19 18.36
N GLU A 361 -10.99 5.53 19.45
CA GLU A 361 -12.46 5.54 19.55
C GLU A 361 -13.09 6.85 19.05
N THR A 362 -12.36 7.97 19.09
CA THR A 362 -12.92 9.32 18.90
C THR A 362 -12.41 10.03 17.64
N GLY A 363 -11.30 9.58 17.05
CA GLY A 363 -10.64 10.27 15.94
C GLY A 363 -9.93 11.56 16.33
N LYS A 364 -9.90 11.90 17.62
CA LYS A 364 -9.28 13.13 18.11
C LYS A 364 -7.75 13.07 17.92
N PRO A 365 -7.11 14.07 17.29
CA PRO A 365 -5.65 14.12 17.20
C PRO A 365 -4.98 14.10 18.56
N LEU A 366 -3.94 13.26 18.71
CA LEU A 366 -3.16 13.15 19.95
C LEU A 366 -2.31 14.40 20.21
N TRP A 367 -1.90 15.11 19.15
CA TRP A 367 -1.24 16.41 19.22
C TRP A 367 -1.95 17.41 18.29
N PRO A 368 -1.83 18.72 18.53
CA PRO A 368 -2.42 19.74 17.67
C PRO A 368 -2.03 19.56 16.20
N VAL A 369 -3.02 19.74 15.31
CA VAL A 369 -2.84 19.89 13.88
C VAL A 369 -3.16 21.33 13.51
N GLU A 370 -2.31 21.96 12.71
CA GLU A 370 -2.43 23.36 12.30
C GLU A 370 -2.89 23.45 10.84
N GLU A 371 -3.98 24.19 10.58
CA GLU A 371 -4.37 24.57 9.23
C GLU A 371 -3.48 25.70 8.71
N ARG A 372 -2.61 25.39 7.75
CA ARG A 372 -1.70 26.38 7.14
C ARG A 372 -2.16 26.75 5.75
N ARG A 373 -2.06 28.03 5.41
CA ARG A 373 -2.34 28.52 4.05
C ARG A 373 -1.36 27.92 3.05
N VAL A 374 -1.88 27.47 1.92
CA VAL A 374 -1.11 26.92 0.79
C VAL A 374 -1.33 27.74 -0.48
N PRO A 375 -0.46 27.63 -1.51
CA PRO A 375 -0.66 28.34 -2.77
C PRO A 375 -1.94 27.87 -3.49
N LYS A 376 -2.61 28.80 -4.18
CA LYS A 376 -3.79 28.51 -4.99
C LYS A 376 -3.38 28.05 -6.39
N SER A 377 -4.11 27.10 -6.98
CA SER A 377 -3.98 26.79 -8.41
C SER A 377 -4.42 27.96 -9.30
N ASP A 378 -3.70 28.12 -10.41
CA ASP A 378 -3.98 29.02 -11.54
C ASP A 378 -4.48 28.26 -12.78
N MET A 379 -4.67 26.94 -12.69
CA MET A 379 -5.23 26.14 -13.78
C MET A 379 -6.69 26.50 -14.05
N PRO A 380 -7.14 26.52 -15.32
CA PRO A 380 -8.52 26.88 -15.67
C PRO A 380 -9.53 26.02 -14.91
N GLY A 381 -10.52 26.65 -14.29
CA GLY A 381 -11.59 25.95 -13.57
C GLY A 381 -11.16 25.20 -12.30
N GLU A 382 -9.90 25.25 -11.87
CA GLU A 382 -9.44 24.55 -10.68
C GLU A 382 -9.77 25.31 -9.37
N GLU A 383 -10.14 24.58 -8.31
CA GLU A 383 -10.54 25.16 -7.02
C GLU A 383 -9.90 24.43 -5.83
N THR A 384 -8.58 24.63 -5.66
CA THR A 384 -7.79 24.15 -4.52
C THR A 384 -8.27 24.68 -3.16
N SER A 385 -8.15 23.84 -2.13
CA SER A 385 -8.32 24.24 -0.72
C SER A 385 -7.44 25.45 -0.34
N PRO A 386 -7.95 26.42 0.47
CA PRO A 386 -7.14 27.56 0.93
C PRO A 386 -6.11 27.17 2.02
N THR A 387 -6.31 26.04 2.70
CA THR A 387 -5.41 25.53 3.75
C THR A 387 -5.21 24.02 3.63
N GLN A 388 -4.16 23.53 4.28
CA GLN A 388 -3.89 22.10 4.48
C GLN A 388 -3.50 21.84 5.94
N PRO A 389 -3.77 20.64 6.47
CA PRO A 389 -3.39 20.26 7.82
C PRO A 389 -1.90 19.95 7.94
N PHE A 390 -1.28 20.39 9.03
CA PHE A 390 0.11 20.06 9.40
C PHE A 390 0.18 19.59 10.86
N PRO A 391 0.55 18.33 11.14
CA PRO A 391 0.63 17.85 12.50
C PRO A 391 1.83 18.47 13.21
N SER A 392 1.65 18.93 14.45
CA SER A 392 2.73 19.50 15.25
C SER A 392 3.72 18.45 15.76
N LYS A 393 3.27 17.18 15.87
CA LYS A 393 4.08 16.03 16.30
C LYS A 393 3.56 14.71 15.69
N PRO A 394 4.45 13.70 15.55
CA PRO A 394 5.90 13.82 15.69
C PRO A 394 6.51 14.54 14.45
N PRO A 395 7.79 14.93 14.47
CA PRO A 395 8.44 15.54 13.30
C PRO A 395 8.36 14.65 12.05
N ALA A 396 8.36 15.25 10.85
CA ALA A 396 8.32 14.52 9.58
C ALA A 396 9.48 13.50 9.43
N PHE A 397 9.23 12.35 8.80
CA PHE A 397 10.25 11.33 8.55
C PHE A 397 10.92 11.47 7.17
N ALA A 398 10.23 12.06 6.20
CA ALA A 398 10.73 12.28 4.83
C ALA A 398 11.00 13.78 4.58
N ARG A 399 11.96 14.07 3.71
CA ARG A 399 12.31 15.44 3.28
C ARG A 399 11.09 16.15 2.67
N GLN A 400 10.90 17.41 3.07
CA GLN A 400 9.73 18.24 2.72
C GLN A 400 10.04 19.32 1.67
N THR A 401 11.27 19.34 1.15
CA THR A 401 11.78 20.37 0.23
C THR A 401 12.82 19.78 -0.70
N PHE A 402 12.83 20.22 -1.96
CA PHE A 402 13.88 19.94 -2.93
C PHE A 402 14.20 21.21 -3.73
N THR A 403 15.47 21.60 -3.75
CA THR A 403 15.98 22.79 -4.44
C THR A 403 17.24 22.45 -5.23
N GLU A 404 17.78 23.40 -5.99
CA GLU A 404 19.02 23.18 -6.75
C GLU A 404 20.25 22.92 -5.86
N LYS A 405 20.16 23.25 -4.57
CA LYS A 405 21.20 22.99 -3.55
C LYS A 405 21.24 21.52 -3.13
N ASP A 406 20.12 20.83 -3.27
CA ASP A 406 19.94 19.42 -2.88
C ASP A 406 20.31 18.45 -4.02
N LEU A 407 20.74 18.98 -5.18
CA LEU A 407 21.18 18.18 -6.33
C LEU A 407 22.33 17.24 -5.96
N SER A 408 22.23 16.00 -6.43
CA SER A 408 23.19 14.93 -6.19
C SER A 408 24.61 15.33 -6.60
N PRO A 409 25.64 15.00 -5.79
CA PRO A 409 27.03 15.23 -6.15
C PRO A 409 27.53 14.28 -7.26
N PHE A 410 26.73 13.27 -7.64
CA PHE A 410 27.04 12.25 -8.63
C PHE A 410 26.43 12.54 -10.02
N LEU A 411 26.04 13.79 -10.26
CA LEU A 411 25.53 14.25 -11.55
C LEU A 411 26.68 14.73 -12.42
N GLU A 412 26.62 14.43 -13.72
CA GLU A 412 27.57 14.97 -14.69
C GLU A 412 27.47 16.50 -14.74
N PRO A 413 28.59 17.26 -14.88
CA PRO A 413 28.57 18.71 -14.70
C PRO A 413 27.59 19.46 -15.61
N ALA A 414 27.41 19.00 -16.85
CA ALA A 414 26.48 19.60 -17.81
C ALA A 414 25.02 19.31 -17.46
N GLU A 415 24.70 18.06 -17.13
CA GLU A 415 23.37 17.65 -16.66
C GLU A 415 22.99 18.35 -15.35
N ARG A 416 23.94 18.46 -14.42
CA ARG A 416 23.76 19.18 -13.16
C ARG A 416 23.40 20.64 -13.39
N GLU A 417 24.05 21.33 -14.33
CA GLU A 417 23.71 22.72 -14.67
C GLU A 417 22.34 22.83 -15.35
N GLN A 418 21.99 21.90 -16.24
CA GLN A 418 20.66 21.81 -16.84
C GLN A 418 19.56 21.63 -15.78
N LEU A 419 19.72 20.66 -14.87
CA LEU A 419 18.80 20.41 -13.76
C LEU A 419 18.73 21.61 -12.81
N ARG A 420 19.87 22.27 -12.52
CA ARG A 420 19.94 23.48 -11.69
C ARG A 420 19.14 24.63 -12.31
N LEU A 421 19.16 24.79 -13.63
CA LEU A 421 18.34 25.77 -14.34
C LEU A 421 16.87 25.36 -14.38
N GLN A 422 16.57 24.08 -14.63
CA GLN A 422 15.21 23.55 -14.66
C GLN A 422 14.48 23.73 -13.32
N ILE A 423 15.16 23.44 -12.20
CA ILE A 423 14.60 23.56 -10.84
C ILE A 423 14.41 25.04 -10.46
N LYS A 424 15.34 25.93 -10.82
CA LYS A 424 15.18 27.38 -10.59
C LYS A 424 14.06 28.01 -11.42
N GLY A 425 13.79 27.46 -12.60
CA GLY A 425 12.69 27.87 -13.47
C GLY A 425 11.36 27.16 -13.17
N ALA A 426 11.30 26.32 -12.14
CA ALA A 426 10.10 25.60 -11.75
C ALA A 426 9.37 26.27 -10.59
N ARG A 427 8.05 26.09 -10.53
CA ARG A 427 7.22 26.45 -9.38
C ARG A 427 7.63 25.58 -8.19
N ASN A 428 7.99 26.22 -7.09
CA ASN A 428 8.47 25.54 -5.88
C ASN A 428 8.16 26.41 -4.65
N GLN A 429 6.91 26.33 -4.18
CA GLN A 429 6.34 27.14 -3.10
C GLN A 429 6.10 26.33 -1.82
N GLY A 430 6.69 25.13 -1.74
CA GLY A 430 6.54 24.17 -0.64
C GLY A 430 5.74 22.92 -1.04
N LEU A 431 5.54 22.05 -0.04
CA LEU A 431 4.90 20.72 -0.14
C LEU A 431 3.63 20.65 -1.00
N PHE A 432 2.74 21.63 -0.86
CA PHE A 432 1.45 21.72 -1.56
C PHE A 432 1.49 22.77 -2.68
N THR A 433 2.55 22.82 -3.49
CA THR A 433 2.59 23.67 -4.69
C THR A 433 1.68 23.05 -5.76
N PRO A 434 0.61 23.73 -6.21
CA PRO A 434 -0.29 23.16 -7.22
C PRO A 434 0.41 22.93 -8.56
N PRO A 435 0.24 21.76 -9.19
CA PRO A 435 0.71 21.52 -10.55
C PRO A 435 0.11 22.53 -11.54
N GLY A 436 0.89 22.94 -12.53
CA GLY A 436 0.47 23.90 -13.55
C GLY A 436 1.03 23.58 -14.94
N LEU A 437 0.81 24.49 -15.90
CA LEU A 437 1.38 24.39 -17.25
C LEU A 437 2.91 24.54 -17.28
N GLU A 438 3.49 25.05 -16.20
CA GLU A 438 4.92 25.16 -15.96
C GLU A 438 5.43 23.98 -15.13
N ASN A 439 6.74 23.72 -15.22
CA ASN A 439 7.40 22.74 -14.36
C ASN A 439 7.12 23.06 -12.89
N THR A 440 6.73 22.07 -12.10
CA THR A 440 6.39 22.19 -10.68
C THR A 440 7.16 21.13 -9.89
N VAL A 441 7.92 21.56 -8.89
CA VAL A 441 8.66 20.65 -8.00
C VAL A 441 7.71 20.08 -6.96
N GLU A 442 7.80 18.77 -6.76
CA GLU A 442 7.02 18.00 -5.79
C GLU A 442 8.00 17.26 -4.85
N MET A 443 7.88 17.47 -3.54
CA MET A 443 8.74 16.84 -2.54
C MET A 443 8.03 16.64 -1.18
N PRO A 444 7.84 15.39 -0.69
CA PRO A 444 8.14 14.13 -1.38
C PRO A 444 7.41 14.03 -2.73
N GLY A 445 7.97 13.37 -3.74
CA GLY A 445 7.26 13.17 -5.01
C GLY A 445 6.05 12.23 -4.84
N ASN A 446 5.14 12.16 -5.82
CA ASN A 446 3.87 11.40 -5.83
C ASN A 446 3.95 9.94 -5.36
N ASN A 447 5.10 9.28 -5.49
CA ASN A 447 5.31 7.94 -4.94
C ASN A 447 5.63 7.91 -3.43
N GLY A 448 5.55 9.08 -2.79
CA GLY A 448 5.46 9.35 -1.36
C GLY A 448 6.75 9.23 -0.56
N GLY A 449 6.78 9.94 0.57
CA GLY A 449 7.64 9.67 1.71
C GLY A 449 7.43 8.26 2.24
N ALA A 450 6.20 7.89 2.63
CA ALA A 450 5.83 6.49 2.85
C ALA A 450 4.94 5.97 1.69
N ASN A 451 5.03 4.67 1.42
CA ASN A 451 4.26 3.98 0.39
C ASN A 451 3.79 2.62 0.95
N PHE A 452 3.19 1.74 0.14
CA PHE A 452 2.66 0.46 0.60
C PHE A 452 3.69 -0.34 1.38
N GLY A 453 3.32 -0.69 2.61
CA GLY A 453 4.16 -1.46 3.51
C GLY A 453 5.47 -0.77 3.87
N GLY A 454 5.39 0.29 4.67
CA GLY A 454 6.53 1.10 5.08
C GLY A 454 6.62 1.41 6.57
N ALA A 455 5.80 0.79 7.44
CA ALA A 455 5.85 1.06 8.88
C ALA A 455 5.57 -0.19 9.73
N ALA A 456 6.06 -0.20 10.97
CA ALA A 456 5.79 -1.22 11.99
C ALA A 456 5.88 -0.61 13.40
N ILE A 457 5.34 -1.28 14.41
CA ILE A 457 5.31 -0.77 15.79
C ILE A 457 5.86 -1.77 16.83
N ASP A 458 6.27 -1.23 17.97
CA ASP A 458 6.46 -1.97 19.23
C ASP A 458 5.27 -1.60 20.14
N PRO A 459 4.14 -2.33 20.08
CA PRO A 459 2.90 -1.94 20.77
C PRO A 459 3.06 -1.94 22.29
N GLU A 460 3.97 -2.75 22.84
CA GLU A 460 4.29 -2.77 24.28
C GLU A 460 4.99 -1.50 24.77
N LYS A 461 5.70 -0.79 23.87
CA LYS A 461 6.57 0.35 24.24
C LYS A 461 6.09 1.69 23.68
N GLY A 462 5.09 1.71 22.80
CA GLY A 462 4.63 2.94 22.16
C GLY A 462 5.61 3.46 21.09
N TYR A 463 6.36 2.58 20.42
CA TYR A 463 7.34 2.96 19.40
C TYR A 463 6.83 2.64 17.99
N LEU A 464 7.20 3.47 17.01
CA LEU A 464 6.89 3.29 15.60
C LEU A 464 8.16 3.39 14.76
N TYR A 465 8.29 2.57 13.74
CA TYR A 465 9.41 2.56 12.81
C TYR A 465 8.87 2.74 11.39
N VAL A 466 9.39 3.69 10.63
CA VAL A 466 8.90 4.03 9.27
C VAL A 466 10.04 4.16 8.27
N VAL A 467 9.84 3.60 7.08
CA VAL A 467 10.73 3.70 5.93
C VAL A 467 10.33 4.91 5.08
N SER A 468 11.27 5.81 4.83
CA SER A 468 11.11 6.93 3.89
C SER A 468 11.58 6.55 2.48
N LYS A 469 11.00 7.20 1.48
CA LYS A 469 11.63 7.48 0.18
C LYS A 469 11.82 8.99 0.10
N ASP A 470 13.05 9.41 -0.14
CA ASP A 470 13.43 10.82 -0.18
C ASP A 470 13.73 11.23 -1.62
N LEU A 471 12.74 11.07 -2.50
CA LEU A 471 12.85 11.28 -3.95
C LEU A 471 11.86 12.36 -4.44
N PRO A 472 12.32 13.35 -5.23
CA PRO A 472 11.47 14.40 -5.78
C PRO A 472 10.82 13.98 -7.11
N SER A 473 9.76 14.68 -7.47
CA SER A 473 9.09 14.59 -8.77
C SER A 473 9.02 15.98 -9.44
N MET A 474 8.86 15.97 -10.77
CA MET A 474 8.67 17.19 -11.57
C MET A 474 7.34 17.07 -12.31
N LEU A 475 6.31 17.71 -11.78
CA LEU A 475 4.97 17.71 -12.36
C LEU A 475 4.85 18.81 -13.42
N LYS A 476 4.07 18.56 -14.46
CA LYS A 476 3.72 19.55 -15.50
C LYS A 476 2.45 19.12 -16.20
N LEU A 477 1.41 19.94 -16.11
CA LEU A 477 0.13 19.68 -16.76
C LEU A 477 0.19 20.02 -18.25
N THR A 478 -0.21 19.07 -19.08
CA THR A 478 -0.47 19.25 -20.52
C THR A 478 -1.90 18.84 -20.82
N LEU A 479 -2.55 19.51 -21.78
CA LEU A 479 -3.87 19.11 -22.23
C LEU A 479 -3.73 17.86 -23.11
N ALA A 480 -4.51 16.81 -22.82
CA ALA A 480 -4.55 15.63 -23.67
C ALA A 480 -4.97 15.99 -25.11
N ALA A 481 -4.25 15.47 -26.11
CA ALA A 481 -4.66 15.63 -27.50
C ALA A 481 -5.83 14.69 -27.84
N GLU A 482 -6.78 15.17 -28.63
CA GLU A 482 -7.89 14.36 -29.13
C GLU A 482 -7.41 13.25 -30.07
N PRO A 483 -7.93 12.00 -29.98
CA PRO A 483 -7.58 10.92 -30.89
C PRO A 483 -7.88 11.25 -32.36
N LEU A 484 -6.92 10.98 -33.26
CA LEU A 484 -7.15 11.12 -34.70
C LEU A 484 -8.20 10.11 -35.18
N LYS A 485 -9.33 10.61 -35.70
CA LYS A 485 -10.45 9.79 -36.20
C LYS A 485 -10.23 9.22 -37.61
N THR A 486 -9.21 9.71 -38.32
CA THR A 486 -8.90 9.34 -39.72
C THR A 486 -7.42 9.02 -39.91
N GLY A 487 -7.09 8.12 -40.83
CA GLY A 487 -5.72 7.69 -41.13
C GLY A 487 -5.53 6.18 -40.96
N SER A 488 -4.33 5.68 -41.30
CA SER A 488 -3.97 4.27 -41.11
C SER A 488 -4.01 3.89 -39.61
N PRO A 489 -4.10 2.58 -39.27
CA PRO A 489 -4.02 2.13 -37.89
C PRO A 489 -2.81 2.68 -37.13
N GLU A 490 -1.65 2.75 -37.77
CA GLU A 490 -0.39 3.18 -37.19
C GLU A 490 -0.35 4.71 -36.99
N VAL A 491 -0.89 5.49 -37.93
CA VAL A 491 -1.00 6.96 -37.78
C VAL A 491 -1.96 7.32 -36.64
N ARG A 492 -3.09 6.63 -36.53
CA ARG A 492 -4.04 6.83 -35.41
C ARG A 492 -3.45 6.32 -34.10
N GLY A 493 -2.76 5.18 -34.12
CA GLY A 493 -2.02 4.62 -33.00
C GLY A 493 -0.93 5.54 -32.46
N ARG A 494 -0.22 6.26 -33.34
CA ARG A 494 0.76 7.26 -32.92
C ARG A 494 0.13 8.43 -32.19
N ALA A 495 -0.98 8.98 -32.69
CA ALA A 495 -1.69 10.06 -32.00
C ALA A 495 -2.22 9.60 -30.62
N LEU A 496 -2.69 8.35 -30.51
CA LEU A 496 -3.06 7.74 -29.22
C LEU A 496 -1.84 7.59 -28.29
N PHE A 497 -0.69 7.16 -28.81
CA PHE A 497 0.56 7.08 -28.06
C PHE A 497 1.03 8.46 -27.58
N GLU A 498 1.04 9.46 -28.46
CA GLU A 498 1.37 10.85 -28.16
C GLU A 498 0.47 11.39 -27.03
N ALA A 499 -0.85 11.17 -27.13
CA ALA A 499 -1.83 11.68 -26.17
C ALA A 499 -1.85 10.97 -24.80
N ASN A 500 -1.47 9.69 -24.72
CA ASN A 500 -1.66 8.87 -23.50
C ASN A 500 -0.35 8.33 -22.90
N CYS A 501 0.66 8.05 -23.72
CA CYS A 501 1.83 7.27 -23.32
C CYS A 501 3.14 8.06 -23.39
N SER A 502 3.28 9.03 -24.30
CA SER A 502 4.53 9.73 -24.59
C SER A 502 5.09 10.55 -23.41
N LEU A 503 4.21 11.04 -22.53
CA LEU A 503 4.58 11.76 -21.31
C LEU A 503 5.50 10.93 -20.39
N CYS A 504 5.26 9.61 -20.41
CA CYS A 504 6.05 8.62 -19.71
C CYS A 504 7.14 8.04 -20.63
N HIS A 505 6.75 7.53 -21.80
CA HIS A 505 7.62 6.74 -22.68
C HIS A 505 8.44 7.56 -23.69
N GLY A 506 8.44 8.89 -23.59
CA GLY A 506 9.06 9.79 -24.57
C GLY A 506 8.29 9.84 -25.90
N SER A 507 8.52 10.87 -26.71
CA SER A 507 7.81 11.04 -28.00
C SER A 507 8.26 10.04 -29.07
N ASN A 508 9.44 9.44 -28.92
CA ASN A 508 9.99 8.44 -29.83
C ASN A 508 9.88 7.00 -29.29
N ARG A 509 9.24 6.81 -28.13
CA ARG A 509 9.13 5.54 -27.36
C ARG A 509 10.42 5.11 -26.65
N GLU A 510 11.38 6.03 -26.51
CA GLU A 510 12.68 5.80 -25.86
C GLU A 510 12.57 5.39 -24.38
N GLY A 511 11.50 5.80 -23.70
CA GLY A 511 11.30 5.62 -22.27
C GLY A 511 12.01 6.68 -21.42
N LYS A 512 11.96 6.48 -20.11
CA LYS A 512 12.90 7.08 -19.14
C LYS A 512 13.38 5.99 -18.18
N PRO A 513 14.21 5.02 -18.65
CA PRO A 513 14.74 3.97 -17.77
C PRO A 513 15.54 4.62 -16.62
N PRO A 514 15.39 4.19 -15.35
CA PRO A 514 14.70 2.99 -14.86
C PRO A 514 13.19 3.12 -14.73
N ALA A 515 12.72 4.34 -14.45
CA ALA A 515 11.37 4.57 -13.97
C ALA A 515 10.30 4.15 -15.00
N ILE A 516 10.63 4.30 -16.29
CA ILE A 516 9.69 4.08 -17.38
C ILE A 516 10.40 3.33 -18.53
N PRO A 517 9.98 2.10 -18.88
CA PRO A 517 10.69 1.28 -19.86
C PRO A 517 10.59 1.85 -21.28
N SER A 518 11.63 1.61 -22.07
CA SER A 518 11.60 1.83 -23.52
C SER A 518 10.59 0.90 -24.18
N LEU A 519 9.82 1.41 -25.16
CA LEU A 519 8.96 0.62 -26.05
C LEU A 519 9.56 0.50 -27.46
N LEU A 520 10.83 0.92 -27.66
CA LEU A 520 11.61 0.52 -28.83
C LEU A 520 11.71 -1.01 -28.89
N ASP A 521 11.52 -1.55 -30.10
CA ASP A 521 11.56 -2.99 -30.40
C ASP A 521 10.73 -3.87 -29.44
N ILE A 522 9.59 -3.35 -28.95
CA ILE A 522 8.75 -4.02 -27.94
C ILE A 522 8.38 -5.47 -28.30
N ARG A 523 8.23 -5.78 -29.60
CA ARG A 523 7.91 -7.12 -30.11
C ARG A 523 9.02 -8.17 -29.93
N SER A 524 10.24 -7.75 -29.57
CA SER A 524 11.31 -8.65 -29.13
C SER A 524 11.14 -9.13 -27.68
N ARG A 525 10.27 -8.46 -26.89
CA ARG A 525 10.13 -8.64 -25.44
C ARG A 525 8.70 -8.95 -24.98
N MET A 526 7.69 -8.60 -25.77
CA MET A 526 6.28 -8.81 -25.44
C MET A 526 5.47 -9.16 -26.70
N ASP A 527 4.52 -10.07 -26.57
CA ASP A 527 3.53 -10.34 -27.62
C ASP A 527 2.40 -9.28 -27.65
N GLU A 528 1.51 -9.34 -28.65
CA GLU A 528 0.45 -8.33 -28.80
C GLU A 528 -0.60 -8.41 -27.68
N LYS A 529 -0.79 -9.59 -27.09
CA LYS A 529 -1.73 -9.80 -25.99
C LYS A 529 -1.14 -9.27 -24.68
N GLU A 530 0.16 -9.49 -24.44
CA GLU A 530 0.86 -8.90 -23.31
C GLU A 530 0.92 -7.37 -23.40
N ILE A 531 1.04 -6.80 -24.60
CA ILE A 531 0.94 -5.34 -24.82
C ILE A 531 -0.49 -4.86 -24.57
N GLU A 532 -1.51 -5.57 -25.08
CA GLU A 532 -2.91 -5.25 -24.79
C GLU A 532 -3.18 -5.22 -23.28
N ASP A 533 -2.77 -6.26 -22.56
CA ASP A 533 -3.05 -6.40 -21.13
C ASP A 533 -2.28 -5.37 -20.29
N ALA A 534 -1.03 -5.05 -20.65
CA ALA A 534 -0.29 -3.95 -20.04
C ALA A 534 -0.94 -2.58 -20.27
N VAL A 535 -1.52 -2.34 -21.45
CA VAL A 535 -2.28 -1.10 -21.74
C VAL A 535 -3.61 -1.09 -20.97
N ARG A 536 -4.34 -2.20 -20.94
CA ARG A 536 -5.68 -2.27 -20.31
C ARG A 536 -5.65 -2.23 -18.80
N TYR A 537 -4.70 -2.92 -18.16
CA TYR A 537 -4.69 -3.12 -16.71
C TYR A 537 -3.53 -2.40 -16.01
N GLY A 538 -2.62 -1.78 -16.78
CA GLY A 538 -1.38 -1.22 -16.26
C GLY A 538 -0.33 -2.31 -16.00
N LYS A 539 0.91 -1.89 -15.72
CA LYS A 539 2.01 -2.81 -15.40
C LYS A 539 3.07 -2.11 -14.55
N GLY A 540 3.20 -2.51 -13.27
CA GLY A 540 4.13 -1.86 -12.34
C GLY A 540 3.70 -0.41 -12.04
N PRO A 541 4.51 0.62 -12.37
CA PRO A 541 4.11 2.02 -12.23
C PRO A 541 3.29 2.56 -13.41
N MET A 542 3.11 1.80 -14.49
CA MET A 542 2.29 2.21 -15.64
C MET A 542 0.80 2.12 -15.29
N PRO A 543 0.01 3.20 -15.43
CA PRO A 543 -1.42 3.21 -15.14
C PRO A 543 -2.22 2.41 -16.18
N SER A 544 -3.49 2.13 -15.86
CA SER A 544 -4.44 1.44 -16.73
C SER A 544 -5.10 2.43 -17.70
N PHE A 545 -4.96 2.19 -19.01
CA PHE A 545 -5.64 2.96 -20.06
C PHE A 545 -7.02 2.34 -20.40
N ALA A 546 -7.77 2.05 -19.35
CA ALA A 546 -9.10 1.42 -19.33
C ALA A 546 -10.05 1.90 -20.45
N ARG A 547 -10.08 3.22 -20.64
CA ARG A 547 -11.00 3.95 -21.53
C ARG A 547 -10.75 3.73 -23.02
N LEU A 548 -9.59 3.19 -23.41
CA LEU A 548 -9.29 2.94 -24.82
C LEU A 548 -10.15 1.78 -25.34
N SER A 549 -10.93 2.04 -26.39
CA SER A 549 -11.77 1.01 -26.99
C SER A 549 -10.92 -0.14 -27.53
N SER A 550 -11.51 -1.30 -27.79
CA SER A 550 -10.78 -2.41 -28.42
C SER A 550 -10.12 -1.98 -29.74
N SER A 551 -10.79 -1.13 -30.53
CA SER A 551 -10.19 -0.57 -31.75
C SER A 551 -9.00 0.35 -31.47
N ASP A 552 -9.06 1.20 -30.44
CA ASP A 552 -7.98 2.12 -30.09
C ASP A 552 -6.75 1.39 -29.55
N VAL A 553 -6.95 0.33 -28.77
CA VAL A 553 -5.82 -0.50 -28.31
C VAL A 553 -5.21 -1.27 -29.47
N THR A 554 -6.02 -1.80 -30.41
CA THR A 554 -5.49 -2.42 -31.64
C THR A 554 -4.69 -1.44 -32.50
N THR A 555 -5.11 -0.18 -32.66
CA THR A 555 -4.34 0.82 -33.40
C THR A 555 -3.08 1.26 -32.67
N LEU A 556 -3.14 1.43 -31.35
CA LEU A 556 -1.97 1.68 -30.51
C LEU A 556 -0.93 0.56 -30.65
N ILE A 557 -1.36 -0.71 -30.60
CA ILE A 557 -0.51 -1.87 -30.86
C ILE A 557 0.09 -1.79 -32.27
N ALA A 558 -0.71 -1.53 -33.31
CA ALA A 558 -0.22 -1.40 -34.68
C ALA A 558 0.90 -0.34 -34.81
N TYR A 559 0.78 0.80 -34.14
CA TYR A 559 1.87 1.79 -34.08
C TYR A 559 3.10 1.28 -33.30
N LEU A 560 2.89 0.66 -32.13
CA LEU A 560 3.99 0.15 -31.31
C LEU A 560 4.79 -0.96 -32.02
N THR A 561 4.13 -1.78 -32.86
CA THR A 561 4.76 -2.85 -33.65
C THR A 561 5.31 -2.38 -34.99
N ARG A 562 4.69 -1.39 -35.65
CA ARG A 562 5.08 -0.83 -36.96
C ARG A 562 5.20 0.69 -36.95
N PRO A 563 6.13 1.25 -36.15
CA PRO A 563 6.32 2.70 -36.02
C PRO A 563 6.86 3.33 -37.31
N ASP A 564 7.50 2.54 -38.17
CA ASP A 564 8.03 2.91 -39.49
C ASP A 564 6.93 3.38 -40.46
N LEU A 565 5.69 2.92 -40.26
CA LEU A 565 4.52 3.31 -41.05
C LEU A 565 3.86 4.61 -40.56
N ALA A 566 4.32 5.17 -39.45
CA ALA A 566 3.86 6.45 -38.91
C ALA A 566 5.04 7.33 -38.43
N PRO A 567 6.01 7.66 -39.29
CA PRO A 567 7.22 8.39 -38.91
C PRO A 567 6.89 9.77 -38.31
N SER A 568 7.63 10.17 -37.28
CA SER A 568 7.41 11.43 -36.58
C SER A 568 7.50 12.62 -37.55
N VAL A 569 6.44 13.44 -37.56
CA VAL A 569 6.45 14.69 -38.31
C VAL A 569 7.04 15.75 -37.37
N PRO A 570 8.04 16.55 -37.79
CA PRO A 570 8.56 17.63 -36.96
C PRO A 570 7.41 18.53 -36.50
N ALA A 571 7.32 18.79 -35.20
CA ALA A 571 6.29 19.64 -34.64
C ALA A 571 6.38 21.03 -35.30
N THR A 572 5.40 21.37 -36.12
CA THR A 572 5.31 22.71 -36.69
C THR A 572 5.00 23.68 -35.56
N ASN A 573 5.95 24.59 -35.29
CA ASN A 573 5.75 25.69 -34.36
C ASN A 573 4.48 26.46 -34.73
N GLY A 574 3.38 26.22 -34.03
CA GLY A 574 2.14 26.97 -34.24
C GLY A 574 0.84 26.19 -34.38
N GLN A 575 0.80 24.85 -34.29
CA GLN A 575 -0.47 24.20 -33.92
C GLN A 575 -0.78 24.47 -32.44
N LYS A 576 -1.26 25.69 -32.17
CA LYS A 576 -2.17 25.94 -31.06
C LYS A 576 -3.33 24.97 -31.24
N THR A 577 -3.41 23.94 -30.40
CA THR A 577 -4.68 23.23 -30.21
C THR A 577 -5.70 24.31 -29.86
N ARG A 578 -6.74 24.45 -30.70
CA ARG A 578 -7.82 25.40 -30.44
C ARG A 578 -8.52 24.93 -29.17
N VAL A 579 -8.22 25.61 -28.07
CA VAL A 579 -8.97 25.48 -26.83
C VAL A 579 -10.27 26.26 -27.00
N ASP A 580 -11.16 25.73 -27.85
CA ASP A 580 -12.59 26.04 -27.82
C ASP A 580 -13.23 25.26 -26.65
N ALA A 581 -12.60 25.33 -25.46
CA ALA A 581 -13.08 24.68 -24.25
C ALA A 581 -14.15 25.57 -23.61
N GLY A 582 -15.39 25.41 -24.08
CA GLY A 582 -16.57 26.04 -23.46
C GLY A 582 -16.83 25.60 -22.02
N ASP A 583 -16.16 24.55 -21.55
CA ASP A 583 -16.21 24.04 -20.17
C ASP A 583 -14.84 23.50 -19.73
N PRO A 584 -14.16 24.12 -18.74
CA PRO A 584 -12.92 23.61 -18.17
C PRO A 584 -13.04 22.24 -17.50
N THR A 585 -14.23 21.83 -17.03
CA THR A 585 -14.42 20.53 -16.36
C THR A 585 -14.33 19.34 -17.32
N ALA A 586 -14.48 19.59 -18.62
CA ALA A 586 -14.25 18.62 -19.71
C ALA A 586 -12.78 18.60 -20.20
N ALA A 587 -11.91 19.50 -19.72
CA ALA A 587 -10.52 19.57 -20.16
C ALA A 587 -9.64 18.58 -19.38
N HIS A 588 -9.30 17.45 -19.99
CA HIS A 588 -8.43 16.43 -19.36
C HIS A 588 -6.95 16.82 -19.38
N TYR A 589 -6.54 17.68 -18.45
CA TYR A 589 -5.13 17.96 -18.17
C TYR A 589 -4.43 16.77 -17.49
N ARG A 590 -3.16 16.53 -17.83
CA ARG A 590 -2.38 15.35 -17.41
C ARG A 590 -0.96 15.73 -17.03
N SER A 591 -0.41 15.12 -15.99
CA SER A 591 1.01 15.24 -15.62
C SER A 591 1.69 13.87 -15.67
N GLY A 592 3.02 13.89 -15.84
CA GLY A 592 3.84 12.70 -15.71
C GLY A 592 3.82 12.18 -14.26
N PHE A 593 4.01 10.87 -14.12
CA PHE A 593 4.03 10.17 -12.84
C PHE A 593 5.43 9.64 -12.52
N GLY A 594 5.79 9.56 -11.25
CA GLY A 594 7.10 9.06 -10.79
C GLY A 594 8.17 10.13 -10.56
N PHE A 595 9.32 9.68 -10.07
CA PHE A 595 10.41 10.53 -9.57
C PHE A 595 11.39 11.00 -10.66
N MET A 596 12.17 12.03 -10.34
CA MET A 596 13.26 12.54 -11.16
C MET A 596 14.54 11.70 -11.03
N PHE A 597 15.03 11.20 -12.17
CA PHE A 597 16.31 10.49 -12.30
C PHE A 597 17.22 11.22 -13.28
N ALA A 598 18.52 11.05 -13.06
CA ALA A 598 19.58 11.44 -13.98
C ALA A 598 19.73 10.44 -15.13
N GLU A 599 20.48 10.81 -16.18
CA GLU A 599 20.95 9.89 -17.22
C GLU A 599 21.76 8.72 -16.63
N SER A 600 22.47 8.97 -15.51
CA SER A 600 23.15 7.94 -14.71
C SER A 600 22.22 7.03 -13.90
N GLY A 601 20.90 7.14 -14.05
CA GLY A 601 19.89 6.32 -13.36
C GLY A 601 19.84 6.47 -11.84
N LEU A 602 20.72 7.30 -11.28
CA LEU A 602 20.67 7.77 -9.89
C LEU A 602 19.58 8.85 -9.76
N PRO A 603 18.94 9.00 -8.59
CA PRO A 603 18.08 10.14 -8.33
C PRO A 603 18.84 11.46 -8.45
N VAL A 604 18.14 12.49 -8.92
CA VAL A 604 18.70 13.84 -9.07
C VAL A 604 19.04 14.51 -7.72
N ILE A 605 18.48 14.01 -6.61
CA ILE A 605 18.69 14.52 -5.24
C ILE A 605 19.86 13.78 -4.56
N ALA A 606 20.60 14.45 -3.68
CA ALA A 606 21.68 13.82 -2.91
C ALA A 606 21.16 12.79 -1.88
N PRO A 607 21.88 11.68 -1.63
CA PRO A 607 21.49 10.68 -0.64
C PRO A 607 21.48 11.24 0.81
N PRO A 608 20.87 10.53 1.79
CA PRO A 608 20.20 9.24 1.63
C PRO A 608 18.88 9.35 0.84
N TRP A 609 18.67 8.38 -0.06
CA TRP A 609 17.46 8.26 -0.88
C TRP A 609 16.32 7.51 -0.18
N THR A 610 16.67 6.81 0.90
CA THR A 610 15.78 6.03 1.74
C THR A 610 16.32 6.01 3.15
N THR A 611 15.47 6.23 4.14
CA THR A 611 15.81 6.08 5.56
C THR A 611 14.86 5.11 6.27
N LEU A 612 15.30 4.60 7.42
CA LEU A 612 14.45 4.03 8.44
C LEU A 612 14.51 4.94 9.67
N THR A 613 13.35 5.40 10.14
CA THR A 613 13.20 6.34 11.26
C THR A 613 12.46 5.66 12.40
N GLY A 614 13.05 5.66 13.59
CA GLY A 614 12.42 5.17 14.82
C GLY A 614 11.88 6.31 15.68
N TYR A 615 10.60 6.25 16.04
CA TYR A 615 9.87 7.21 16.85
C TYR A 615 9.55 6.69 18.25
N ASP A 616 9.44 7.63 19.19
CA ASP A 616 8.72 7.45 20.44
C ASP A 616 7.37 8.19 20.36
N LEU A 617 6.26 7.45 20.29
CA LEU A 617 4.92 8.04 20.24
C LEU A 617 4.35 8.37 21.63
N ASN A 618 5.04 8.00 22.73
CA ASN A 618 4.70 8.51 24.06
C ASN A 618 5.06 10.00 24.17
N THR A 619 6.14 10.44 23.52
CA THR A 619 6.62 11.84 23.55
C THR A 619 6.43 12.60 22.24
N GLY A 620 6.20 11.89 21.14
CA GLY A 620 6.10 12.43 19.79
C GLY A 620 7.45 12.91 19.27
N THR A 621 8.50 12.10 19.43
CA THR A 621 9.90 12.46 19.08
C THR A 621 10.58 11.39 18.23
N ILE A 622 11.58 11.80 17.44
CA ILE A 622 12.49 10.86 16.73
C ILE A 622 13.54 10.37 17.72
N ARG A 623 13.71 9.05 17.82
CA ARG A 623 14.73 8.37 18.63
C ARG A 623 16.03 8.19 17.84
N TRP A 624 15.92 7.81 16.57
CA TRP A 624 17.02 7.62 15.64
C TRP A 624 16.51 7.62 14.19
N GLN A 625 17.40 7.93 13.24
CA GLN A 625 17.16 7.80 11.80
C GLN A 625 18.46 7.30 11.14
N MET A 626 18.35 6.39 10.17
CA MET A 626 19.49 5.91 9.39
C MET A 626 19.11 5.69 7.92
N PRO A 627 20.06 5.76 6.98
CA PRO A 627 19.83 5.29 5.60
C PRO A 627 19.54 3.78 5.60
N LEU A 628 18.49 3.33 4.91
CA LEU A 628 18.15 1.89 4.84
C LEU A 628 18.47 1.31 3.45
N GLY A 629 19.34 0.30 3.46
CA GLY A 629 19.90 -0.32 2.26
C GLY A 629 20.97 0.53 1.59
N GLU A 630 21.49 0.03 0.49
CA GLU A 630 22.48 0.70 -0.36
C GLU A 630 22.09 0.62 -1.84
N VAL A 631 22.89 1.28 -2.67
CA VAL A 631 22.99 1.06 -4.11
C VAL A 631 24.26 0.25 -4.39
N PRO A 632 24.17 -1.01 -4.87
CA PRO A 632 25.33 -1.89 -5.02
C PRO A 632 26.46 -1.29 -5.89
N GLU A 633 26.10 -0.60 -6.97
CA GLU A 633 27.05 -0.01 -7.92
C GLU A 633 27.84 1.16 -7.29
N MET A 634 27.21 1.90 -6.38
CA MET A 634 27.82 3.00 -5.63
C MET A 634 28.67 2.46 -4.46
N ALA A 635 28.18 1.44 -3.77
CA ALA A 635 28.89 0.77 -2.68
C ALA A 635 30.20 0.11 -3.18
N ALA A 636 30.18 -0.46 -4.39
CA ALA A 636 31.38 -1.00 -5.06
C ALA A 636 32.45 0.07 -5.35
N GLN A 637 32.05 1.34 -5.49
CA GLN A 637 32.94 2.50 -5.64
C GLN A 637 33.34 3.13 -4.29
N GLY A 638 32.90 2.56 -3.17
CA GLY A 638 33.17 3.07 -1.81
C GLY A 638 32.14 4.07 -1.28
N TYR A 639 31.13 4.46 -2.07
CA TYR A 639 30.04 5.32 -1.61
C TYR A 639 29.00 4.51 -0.84
N THR A 640 29.02 4.62 0.49
CA THR A 640 28.12 3.92 1.41
C THR A 640 27.17 4.88 2.11
N ARG A 641 26.20 4.34 2.86
CA ARG A 641 25.12 5.06 3.55
C ARG A 641 24.19 5.81 2.59
N THR A 642 24.02 5.26 1.40
CA THR A 642 23.24 5.83 0.30
C THR A 642 21.73 5.68 0.47
N GLY A 643 21.29 4.61 1.16
CA GLY A 643 19.89 4.19 1.11
C GLY A 643 19.55 3.56 -0.25
N SER A 644 18.58 2.65 -0.28
CA SER A 644 18.10 2.13 -1.56
C SER A 644 17.32 3.20 -2.36
N HIS A 645 17.26 3.12 -3.68
CA HIS A 645 16.43 4.05 -4.48
C HIS A 645 14.92 3.77 -4.38
N PHE A 646 14.53 2.50 -4.20
CA PHE A 646 13.12 2.09 -4.32
C PHE A 646 12.73 1.04 -3.26
N PRO A 647 12.74 1.39 -1.96
CA PRO A 647 12.20 0.53 -0.94
C PRO A 647 10.68 0.38 -1.15
N LYS A 648 10.24 -0.86 -1.26
CA LYS A 648 8.85 -1.27 -1.00
C LYS A 648 8.91 -2.38 0.04
N VAL A 649 9.69 -2.13 1.09
CA VAL A 649 10.11 -3.11 2.10
C VAL A 649 9.59 -2.73 3.47
N ASN A 650 9.10 -3.73 4.18
CA ASN A 650 8.46 -3.59 5.47
C ASN A 650 9.43 -3.95 6.59
N PRO A 651 9.60 -3.11 7.61
CA PRO A 651 10.13 -3.57 8.88
C PRO A 651 9.15 -4.52 9.57
N ILE A 652 9.68 -5.45 10.36
CA ILE A 652 8.94 -6.20 11.38
C ILE A 652 9.70 -6.08 12.69
N VAL A 653 8.99 -5.79 13.76
CA VAL A 653 9.56 -5.63 15.11
C VAL A 653 9.36 -6.91 15.91
N THR A 654 10.32 -7.29 16.77
CA THR A 654 10.18 -8.44 17.67
C THR A 654 10.32 -8.08 19.14
N ALA A 655 9.70 -8.87 20.03
CA ALA A 655 9.95 -8.82 21.47
C ALA A 655 11.42 -9.11 21.82
N GLY A 656 12.14 -9.87 20.97
CA GLY A 656 13.60 -10.01 21.00
C GLY A 656 14.40 -8.71 20.81
N GLY A 657 13.71 -7.60 20.49
CA GLY A 657 14.29 -6.26 20.36
C GLY A 657 14.97 -6.01 19.02
N LEU A 658 14.56 -6.73 17.98
CA LEU A 658 15.10 -6.63 16.64
C LEU A 658 14.08 -5.99 15.70
N ILE A 659 14.59 -5.39 14.62
CA ILE A 659 13.83 -5.07 13.41
C ILE A 659 14.37 -5.95 12.29
N PHE A 660 13.52 -6.77 11.68
CA PHE A 660 13.85 -7.52 10.47
C PHE A 660 13.34 -6.77 9.24
N THR A 661 14.19 -6.64 8.22
CA THR A 661 13.83 -6.04 6.92
C THR A 661 14.85 -6.44 5.85
N GLY A 662 14.55 -6.19 4.58
CA GLY A 662 15.48 -6.29 3.47
C GLY A 662 15.56 -5.00 2.66
N SER A 663 16.26 -5.04 1.53
CA SER A 663 16.21 -3.99 0.50
C SER A 663 16.59 -4.53 -0.88
N ARG A 664 16.56 -3.68 -1.91
CA ARG A 664 16.89 -4.10 -3.30
C ARG A 664 18.37 -4.41 -3.54
N ASP A 665 19.25 -4.06 -2.61
CA ASP A 665 20.66 -4.50 -2.57
C ASP A 665 20.86 -5.99 -2.21
N ARG A 666 19.78 -6.80 -2.27
CA ARG A 666 19.73 -8.24 -1.96
C ARG A 666 20.04 -8.62 -0.51
N LYS A 667 20.23 -7.65 0.38
CA LYS A 667 20.56 -7.91 1.77
C LYS A 667 19.32 -7.98 2.65
N VAL A 668 19.22 -9.06 3.42
CA VAL A 668 18.32 -9.16 4.59
C VAL A 668 19.08 -8.84 5.86
N ARG A 669 18.39 -8.21 6.82
CA ARG A 669 19.02 -7.63 8.01
C ARG A 669 18.20 -7.85 9.26
N ALA A 670 18.91 -7.89 10.38
CA ALA A 670 18.37 -7.69 11.71
C ALA A 670 19.06 -6.48 12.34
N LEU A 671 18.27 -5.46 12.70
CA LEU A 671 18.72 -4.21 13.30
C LEU A 671 18.30 -4.17 14.77
N ASP A 672 19.06 -3.49 15.63
CA ASP A 672 18.64 -3.22 17.00
C ASP A 672 17.52 -2.17 17.02
N SER A 673 16.33 -2.53 17.50
CA SER A 673 15.17 -1.63 17.56
C SER A 673 15.38 -0.35 18.39
N SER A 674 16.39 -0.34 19.27
CA SER A 674 16.71 0.80 20.12
C SER A 674 17.67 1.81 19.50
N THR A 675 18.47 1.42 18.48
CA THR A 675 19.54 2.26 17.91
C THR A 675 19.60 2.28 16.39
N GLY A 676 18.86 1.41 15.70
CA GLY A 676 19.00 1.18 14.25
C GLY A 676 20.27 0.42 13.85
N LYS A 677 21.17 0.08 14.78
CA LYS A 677 22.43 -0.61 14.42
C LYS A 677 22.15 -2.00 13.81
N VAL A 678 22.68 -2.27 12.62
CA VAL A 678 22.69 -3.62 12.03
C VAL A 678 23.49 -4.57 12.94
N LEU A 679 22.85 -5.65 13.39
CA LEU A 679 23.45 -6.69 14.25
C LEU A 679 23.75 -7.99 13.49
N TRP A 680 23.06 -8.22 12.37
CA TRP A 680 23.26 -9.32 11.44
C TRP A 680 22.76 -8.89 10.06
N GLU A 681 23.48 -9.26 9.01
CA GLU A 681 23.00 -9.18 7.63
C GLU A 681 23.56 -10.34 6.80
N THR A 682 22.85 -10.70 5.73
CA THR A 682 23.35 -11.64 4.72
C THR A 682 22.72 -11.32 3.36
N GLU A 683 23.39 -11.75 2.29
CA GLU A 683 22.99 -11.51 0.91
C GLU A 683 22.23 -12.71 0.34
N LEU A 684 21.18 -12.45 -0.41
CA LEU A 684 20.35 -13.42 -1.13
C LEU A 684 20.60 -13.32 -2.64
N GLY A 685 20.07 -14.27 -3.42
CA GLY A 685 20.20 -14.21 -4.90
C GLY A 685 19.49 -13.00 -5.53
N SER A 686 18.52 -12.44 -4.81
CA SER A 686 17.47 -11.58 -5.36
C SER A 686 17.17 -10.41 -4.43
N GLY A 687 16.63 -9.32 -4.98
CA GLY A 687 16.21 -8.16 -4.20
C GLY A 687 14.96 -8.46 -3.36
N LEU A 688 14.65 -7.57 -2.43
CA LEU A 688 13.46 -7.69 -1.58
C LEU A 688 12.46 -6.54 -1.79
N GLU A 689 11.19 -6.93 -1.83
CA GLU A 689 9.99 -6.10 -1.64
C GLU A 689 9.01 -6.88 -0.74
N GLY A 690 7.99 -6.21 -0.20
CA GLY A 690 7.03 -6.82 0.71
C GLY A 690 7.57 -6.93 2.14
N MET A 691 7.15 -7.98 2.83
CA MET A 691 7.32 -8.14 4.28
C MET A 691 7.74 -9.56 4.65
N PRO A 692 8.73 -9.75 5.54
CA PRO A 692 9.06 -11.07 6.07
C PRO A 692 7.88 -11.73 6.83
N ALA A 693 7.96 -13.02 7.13
CA ALA A 693 7.06 -13.68 8.08
C ALA A 693 7.88 -14.19 9.28
N ILE A 694 7.35 -14.07 10.50
CA ILE A 694 8.00 -14.56 11.73
C ILE A 694 7.05 -15.51 12.46
N TYR A 695 7.50 -16.73 12.74
CA TYR A 695 6.67 -17.77 13.36
C TYR A 695 7.51 -18.71 14.23
N GLU A 696 6.85 -19.44 15.14
CA GLU A 696 7.45 -20.51 15.91
C GLU A 696 6.73 -21.83 15.61
N ILE A 697 7.50 -22.89 15.32
CA ILE A 697 6.99 -24.27 15.22
C ILE A 697 7.92 -25.16 16.03
N ASN A 698 7.34 -26.07 16.82
CA ASN A 698 8.06 -27.04 17.66
C ASN A 698 9.13 -26.40 18.59
N GLY A 699 8.86 -25.17 19.07
CA GLY A 699 9.76 -24.42 19.94
C GLY A 699 10.98 -23.81 19.22
N ARG A 700 10.94 -23.67 17.90
CA ARG A 700 11.99 -23.02 17.09
C ARG A 700 11.42 -21.82 16.33
N GLU A 701 12.03 -20.66 16.52
CA GLU A 701 11.64 -19.41 15.87
C GLU A 701 12.31 -19.29 14.49
N TYR A 702 11.53 -18.88 13.50
CA TYR A 702 11.93 -18.71 12.11
C TYR A 702 11.58 -17.30 11.62
N VAL A 703 12.43 -16.73 10.78
CA VAL A 703 12.13 -15.54 9.96
C VAL A 703 12.30 -15.90 8.47
N VAL A 704 11.27 -15.64 7.67
CA VAL A 704 11.22 -15.98 6.24
C VAL A 704 11.09 -14.73 5.40
N PHE A 705 11.92 -14.62 4.36
CA PHE A 705 11.92 -13.50 3.43
C PHE A 705 11.52 -13.94 2.02
N CYS A 706 10.67 -13.15 1.36
CA CYS A 706 10.43 -13.26 -0.08
C CYS A 706 11.53 -12.50 -0.83
N ALA A 707 12.50 -13.23 -1.38
CA ALA A 707 13.59 -12.72 -2.21
C ALA A 707 13.25 -12.97 -3.68
N ALA A 708 12.31 -12.18 -4.20
CA ALA A 708 11.87 -12.28 -5.59
C ALA A 708 11.70 -10.90 -6.23
N ALA A 709 12.15 -9.81 -5.61
CA ALA A 709 12.16 -8.51 -6.25
C ALA A 709 13.42 -8.32 -7.11
N ARG A 710 13.29 -7.50 -8.17
CA ARG A 710 14.44 -7.16 -9.01
C ARG A 710 15.38 -6.21 -8.26
N SER A 711 16.64 -6.63 -8.15
CA SER A 711 17.66 -5.94 -7.33
C SER A 711 18.28 -4.73 -8.04
N THR A 712 18.15 -4.66 -9.36
CA THR A 712 18.83 -3.69 -10.22
C THR A 712 18.42 -2.25 -9.98
N THR A 713 19.40 -1.35 -9.91
CA THR A 713 19.27 -0.03 -10.52
C THR A 713 19.21 -0.23 -12.05
N HIS A 714 18.23 0.35 -12.77
CA HIS A 714 18.35 0.39 -14.24
C HIS A 714 18.89 1.75 -14.68
N THR A 715 20.19 1.85 -14.90
CA THR A 715 20.68 2.54 -16.09
C THR A 715 20.47 1.63 -17.29
N HIS A 716 19.25 1.65 -17.83
CA HIS A 716 18.84 0.93 -19.04
C HIS A 716 18.91 -0.61 -18.97
N ALA A 717 18.00 -1.27 -19.69
CA ALA A 717 18.12 -2.70 -19.99
C ALA A 717 19.04 -2.91 -21.20
N VAL A 718 20.29 -2.45 -21.10
CA VAL A 718 21.33 -2.68 -22.12
C VAL A 718 22.08 -3.97 -21.76
N VAL A 719 22.05 -4.93 -22.67
CA VAL A 719 22.79 -6.19 -22.57
C VAL A 719 24.28 -5.88 -22.37
N GLY A 720 24.87 -6.40 -21.28
CA GLY A 720 26.28 -6.22 -20.94
C GLY A 720 26.60 -5.07 -19.98
N HIS A 721 25.61 -4.31 -19.48
CA HIS A 721 25.86 -3.32 -18.42
C HIS A 721 26.11 -4.00 -17.07
N PRO A 722 27.07 -3.56 -16.22
CA PRO A 722 27.39 -4.21 -14.94
C PRO A 722 26.23 -4.28 -13.92
N ALA A 723 25.24 -3.38 -14.04
CA ALA A 723 24.01 -3.39 -13.24
C ALA A 723 22.83 -4.13 -13.90
N SER A 724 23.01 -4.64 -15.13
CA SER A 724 22.04 -5.58 -15.70
C SER A 724 22.20 -6.94 -14.99
N GLN A 725 21.11 -7.45 -14.43
CA GLN A 725 21.09 -8.80 -13.87
C GLN A 725 20.46 -9.75 -14.89
N GLU A 726 21.08 -10.92 -15.02
CA GLU A 726 20.45 -12.11 -15.59
C GLU A 726 19.08 -12.37 -14.94
N PRO A 727 18.17 -13.12 -15.61
CA PRO A 727 16.87 -13.40 -15.07
C PRO A 727 16.93 -13.97 -13.64
N ILE A 728 16.23 -13.30 -12.73
CA ILE A 728 16.35 -13.55 -11.30
C ILE A 728 15.36 -14.63 -10.91
N HIS A 729 15.87 -15.83 -10.59
CA HIS A 729 15.07 -16.85 -9.93
C HIS A 729 14.68 -16.35 -8.52
N GLY A 730 13.38 -16.18 -8.28
CA GLY A 730 12.87 -15.78 -6.98
C GLY A 730 12.92 -16.94 -5.98
N ALA A 731 13.06 -16.64 -4.69
CA ALA A 731 13.01 -17.65 -3.64
C ALA A 731 12.41 -17.13 -2.33
N TYR A 732 11.79 -18.02 -1.56
CA TYR A 732 11.51 -17.80 -0.14
C TYR A 732 12.64 -18.42 0.67
N VAL A 733 13.29 -17.62 1.52
CA VAL A 733 14.47 -18.04 2.28
C VAL A 733 14.19 -17.91 3.78
N ALA A 734 14.30 -19.02 4.49
CA ALA A 734 14.10 -19.09 5.93
C ALA A 734 15.41 -19.03 6.70
N PHE A 735 15.42 -18.29 7.81
CA PHE A 735 16.50 -18.25 8.77
C PHE A 735 15.98 -18.60 10.16
N ALA A 736 16.79 -19.36 10.90
CA ALA A 736 16.53 -19.70 12.29
C ALA A 736 17.86 -19.84 13.03
N LEU A 737 17.82 -19.92 14.36
CA LEU A 737 18.98 -20.37 15.13
C LEU A 737 19.33 -21.83 14.77
N PRO A 738 20.57 -22.28 14.99
CA PRO A 738 20.95 -23.68 14.84
C PRO A 738 20.04 -24.55 15.70
N ASP A 739 19.66 -25.74 15.21
CA ASP A 739 18.80 -26.64 15.98
C ASP A 739 19.54 -27.09 17.25
N GLY A 740 18.94 -26.80 18.41
CA GLY A 740 19.47 -27.21 19.71
C GLY A 740 19.41 -28.72 19.93
N ARG A 741 18.70 -29.46 19.08
CA ARG A 741 18.74 -30.91 18.97
C ARG A 741 20.06 -31.34 18.32
N VAL A 742 21.12 -31.32 19.12
CA VAL A 742 22.38 -32.00 18.78
C VAL A 742 22.06 -33.44 18.38
N LYS A 743 22.55 -33.86 17.21
CA LYS A 743 22.63 -35.29 16.87
C LYS A 743 23.65 -35.93 17.82
N ASN A 744 23.16 -36.49 18.92
CA ASN A 744 23.88 -37.51 19.70
C ASN A 744 23.83 -38.84 18.95
#